data_AF-A0A4Q6VKL9-F1
#
_entry.id   AF-A0A4Q6VKL9-F1
#
_cell.length_a   1.000
_cell.length_b   1.000
_cell.length_c   1.000
_cell.angle_alpha   90.00
_cell.angle_beta   90.00
_cell.angle_gamma   90.00
#
_symmetry.space_group_name_H-M   'P 1'
#
loop_
_entity.id
_entity.type
_entity.pdbx_description
1 polymer ?
#
loop_
_entity_poly.entity_id
_entity_poly.type
_entity_poly.pdbx_seq_one_letter_code
_entity_poly.pdbx_strand_id
1 'polypeptide(L)'
;MNVSTSTTKDRPAPAAAPAEAAPSAGAGPAARRGRALLLAPVAVLVLAALAALHVSQGTAAVGPGTLWHALGSALTGGDPVDQADAVLLSSRLPRLAAGLVVGCALGAAGAALQSVSRNVLASPDTLAVNAGAYLAVVAVAAFGITLPALPAGGTAFVGGLLAAGIVLGLSRAGAGPIRLVLAGSALTLALSGLSQLLLILREQQTSGLYAWGNGSLGQIGMETIDRMAPVALTGLVGLVLLGKRLDILALGDDGAAVVGVSPRLTRGVAVVLAVLLAAVAVTVAGPVGFVGLCAPAVVRLAGNWAPVLLRHRVLIPAASVAGMIVVLGADILLRALFGAQAGTAVPTGIVTSLFGALLLVVLAHRSRDAGSAGPTTAFARLRSRRAYVVTLVVAGTALAGAVVAAVLLGDTRLLLGDVGYWITGRSGDLVSFVLDTRVPRVAAALLAGAALAVAGAVVQAVSRNPLAEPGILGVVGGAGVGAVTVLTVIPLAGFWLIGGAALAGAGAAAALVFGLAARRGLEQNRLVLIGIGVSAGTGALVSLLIVLTDPHNGTKALTWLSGSTYGRTLPEVVPVLVALVVALPLLAVFRRELDLIGLDADTPRLLGIRPGTMRLGLLTVAVVLTATSVAAVGVIGFVGLVAPHAARALVGQRHARVLPVSALLGALLVVVADAIGRTVIAPGQIPVGIVTAVIGAPYFGWLLWRSKGES
;
A
#
# COMPACT_ATOMS: atom_id res chain seq x y z
N MET A 1 -15.67 -30.66 85.50
CA MET A 1 -16.19 -31.99 85.12
C MET A 1 -16.90 -31.81 83.79
N ASN A 2 -16.48 -32.55 82.75
CA ASN A 2 -17.10 -32.58 81.42
C ASN A 2 -18.63 -32.60 81.51
N VAL A 3 -19.34 -31.82 80.68
CA VAL A 3 -20.58 -32.20 79.95
C VAL A 3 -20.91 -31.12 78.91
N SER A 4 -20.89 -31.55 77.65
CA SER A 4 -21.83 -31.35 76.53
C SER A 4 -22.69 -30.07 76.31
N THR A 5 -22.82 -29.79 75.01
CA THR A 5 -24.00 -29.44 74.17
C THR A 5 -24.30 -28.00 73.72
N SER A 6 -24.33 -27.89 72.37
CA SER A 6 -25.16 -27.06 71.48
C SER A 6 -24.90 -25.54 71.49
N THR A 7 -24.72 -24.82 70.38
CA THR A 7 -25.50 -24.74 69.12
C THR A 7 -24.73 -23.86 68.10
N THR A 8 -24.98 -24.04 66.79
CA THR A 8 -25.13 -23.02 65.70
C THR A 8 -24.77 -23.64 64.33
N LYS A 9 -25.71 -23.97 63.44
CA LYS A 9 -26.55 -23.16 62.50
C LYS A 9 -25.83 -22.72 61.20
N ASP A 10 -26.23 -23.39 60.11
CA ASP A 10 -26.31 -23.01 58.68
C ASP A 10 -25.21 -22.21 57.96
N ARG A 11 -24.53 -22.90 57.02
CA ARG A 11 -24.14 -22.34 55.71
C ARG A 11 -24.49 -23.34 54.60
N PRO A 12 -25.12 -22.92 53.49
CA PRO A 12 -25.42 -23.81 52.37
C PRO A 12 -24.15 -24.13 51.56
N ALA A 13 -24.08 -25.36 51.07
CA ALA A 13 -23.03 -25.85 50.18
C ALA A 13 -23.02 -25.10 48.83
N PRO A 14 -21.85 -24.96 48.17
CA PRO A 14 -21.76 -24.28 46.88
C PRO A 14 -22.54 -25.07 45.81
N ALA A 15 -23.32 -24.36 44.99
CA ALA A 15 -23.99 -24.91 43.83
C ALA A 15 -22.97 -25.59 42.90
N ALA A 16 -23.28 -26.81 42.49
CA ALA A 16 -22.50 -27.56 41.51
C ALA A 16 -22.34 -26.73 40.23
N ALA A 17 -21.09 -26.53 39.81
CA ALA A 17 -20.76 -25.93 38.53
C ALA A 17 -21.48 -26.72 37.40
N PRO A 18 -22.06 -26.05 36.40
CA PRO A 18 -22.63 -26.76 35.26
C PRO A 18 -21.49 -27.54 34.58
N ALA A 19 -21.71 -28.84 34.40
CA ALA A 19 -20.80 -29.72 33.69
C ALA A 19 -20.42 -29.07 32.36
N GLU A 20 -19.13 -28.76 32.21
CA GLU A 20 -18.56 -28.26 30.96
C GLU A 20 -18.91 -29.26 29.87
N ALA A 21 -19.78 -28.85 28.95
CA ALA A 21 -20.19 -29.66 27.82
C ALA A 21 -18.93 -30.08 27.06
N ALA A 22 -18.65 -31.38 27.05
CA ALA A 22 -17.58 -31.96 26.27
C ALA A 22 -17.67 -31.44 24.82
N PRO A 23 -16.55 -31.04 24.20
CA PRO A 23 -16.57 -30.52 22.84
C PRO A 23 -17.17 -31.59 21.92
N SER A 24 -18.30 -31.24 21.29
CA SER A 24 -19.04 -32.11 20.37
C SER A 24 -18.08 -32.79 19.40
N ALA A 25 -18.12 -34.13 19.34
CA ALA A 25 -17.30 -34.95 18.47
C ALA A 25 -17.38 -34.45 17.01
N GLY A 26 -16.32 -33.76 16.56
CA GLY A 26 -16.23 -33.24 15.20
C GLY A 26 -16.18 -34.37 14.19
N ALA A 27 -17.08 -34.36 13.19
CA ALA A 27 -17.22 -35.32 12.10
C ALA A 27 -15.92 -36.06 11.68
N GLY A 28 -16.02 -37.37 11.42
CA GLY A 28 -14.86 -38.23 11.15
C GLY A 28 -14.02 -37.85 9.91
N PRO A 29 -12.77 -38.36 9.78
CA PRO A 29 -11.82 -38.02 8.71
C PRO A 29 -12.36 -38.23 7.29
N ALA A 30 -13.25 -39.22 7.10
CA ALA A 30 -13.88 -39.52 5.82
C ALA A 30 -14.90 -38.44 5.40
N ALA A 31 -15.74 -37.97 6.32
CA ALA A 31 -16.68 -36.86 6.06
C ALA A 31 -15.94 -35.54 5.75
N ARG A 32 -14.76 -35.33 6.36
CA ARG A 32 -13.90 -34.16 6.11
C ARG A 32 -13.23 -34.22 4.73
N ARG A 33 -12.87 -35.41 4.23
CA ARG A 33 -12.36 -35.61 2.85
C ARG A 33 -13.47 -35.47 1.80
N GLY A 34 -14.66 -35.99 2.07
CA GLY A 34 -15.82 -35.89 1.17
C GLY A 34 -16.22 -34.44 0.87
N ARG A 35 -16.19 -33.56 1.88
CA ARG A 35 -16.48 -32.12 1.70
C ARG A 35 -15.45 -31.40 0.82
N ALA A 36 -14.17 -31.74 0.94
CA ALA A 36 -13.13 -31.17 0.07
C ALA A 36 -13.28 -31.64 -1.38
N LEU A 37 -13.68 -32.90 -1.59
CA LEU A 37 -13.98 -33.47 -2.90
C LEU A 37 -15.18 -32.81 -3.59
N LEU A 38 -16.15 -32.27 -2.83
CA LEU A 38 -17.30 -31.53 -3.38
C LEU A 38 -16.94 -30.08 -3.79
N LEU A 39 -15.94 -29.47 -3.16
CA LEU A 39 -15.56 -28.08 -3.46
C LEU A 39 -14.85 -27.94 -4.81
N ALA A 40 -14.09 -28.95 -5.24
CA ALA A 40 -13.40 -28.94 -6.53
C ALA A 40 -14.35 -28.88 -7.75
N PRO A 41 -15.36 -29.76 -7.90
CA PRO A 41 -16.28 -29.68 -9.03
C PRO A 41 -17.12 -28.41 -9.00
N VAL A 42 -17.51 -27.91 -7.82
CA VAL A 42 -18.21 -26.62 -7.71
C VAL A 42 -17.34 -25.47 -8.21
N ALA A 43 -16.05 -25.43 -7.84
CA ALA A 43 -15.14 -24.40 -8.31
C ALA A 43 -14.95 -24.45 -9.84
N VAL A 44 -14.87 -25.65 -10.42
CA VAL A 44 -14.80 -25.84 -11.88
C VAL A 44 -16.08 -25.37 -12.57
N LEU A 45 -17.25 -25.71 -12.02
CA LEU A 45 -18.55 -25.27 -12.56
C LEU A 45 -18.70 -23.74 -12.50
N VAL A 46 -18.33 -23.12 -11.38
CA VAL A 46 -18.33 -21.65 -11.24
C VAL A 46 -17.40 -21.02 -12.27
N LEU A 47 -16.20 -21.58 -12.45
CA LEU A 47 -15.22 -21.05 -13.39
C LEU A 47 -15.68 -21.20 -14.86
N ALA A 48 -16.31 -22.33 -15.20
CA ALA A 48 -16.93 -22.53 -16.51
C ALA A 48 -18.08 -21.55 -16.75
N ALA A 49 -18.94 -21.32 -15.75
CA ALA A 49 -20.02 -20.34 -15.84
C ALA A 49 -19.49 -18.90 -16.02
N LEU A 50 -18.45 -18.52 -15.25
CA LEU A 50 -17.80 -17.22 -15.41
C LEU A 50 -17.11 -17.08 -16.77
N ALA A 51 -16.46 -18.13 -17.28
CA ALA A 51 -15.86 -18.11 -18.60
C ALA A 51 -16.92 -17.93 -19.70
N ALA A 52 -18.04 -18.64 -19.61
CA ALA A 52 -19.15 -18.47 -20.54
C ALA A 52 -19.73 -17.05 -20.50
N LEU A 53 -19.96 -16.51 -19.29
CA LEU A 53 -20.40 -15.12 -19.12
C LEU A 53 -19.38 -14.12 -19.68
N HIS A 54 -18.10 -14.33 -19.42
CA HIS A 54 -17.00 -13.48 -19.87
C HIS A 54 -16.96 -13.36 -21.40
N VAL A 55 -17.07 -14.49 -22.11
CA VAL A 55 -17.04 -14.52 -23.57
C VAL A 55 -18.34 -13.95 -24.16
N SER A 56 -19.47 -14.12 -23.47
CA SER A 56 -20.75 -13.53 -23.91
C SER A 56 -20.78 -12.00 -23.84
N GLN A 57 -20.01 -11.39 -22.93
CA GLN A 57 -19.94 -9.93 -22.79
C GLN A 57 -19.00 -9.28 -23.81
N GLY A 58 -19.52 -8.36 -24.61
CA GLY A 58 -18.71 -7.51 -25.49
C GLY A 58 -19.52 -6.69 -26.48
N THR A 59 -18.83 -6.00 -27.37
CA THR A 59 -19.41 -5.02 -28.31
C THR A 59 -20.16 -5.63 -29.49
N ALA A 60 -19.89 -6.91 -29.79
CA ALA A 60 -20.60 -7.68 -30.80
C ALA A 60 -21.60 -8.64 -30.14
N ALA A 61 -22.81 -8.76 -30.68
CA ALA A 61 -23.74 -9.80 -30.24
C ALA A 61 -23.18 -11.17 -30.67
N VAL A 62 -23.03 -12.08 -29.72
CA VAL A 62 -22.54 -13.44 -29.97
C VAL A 62 -23.62 -14.41 -29.52
N GLY A 63 -24.18 -15.17 -30.47
CA GLY A 63 -25.12 -16.24 -30.18
C GLY A 63 -24.41 -17.55 -29.81
N PRO A 64 -25.13 -18.56 -29.30
CA PRO A 64 -24.57 -19.87 -29.00
C PRO A 64 -23.98 -20.58 -30.25
N GLY A 65 -24.60 -20.35 -31.42
CA GLY A 65 -24.13 -20.92 -32.69
C GLY A 65 -22.80 -20.34 -33.17
N THR A 66 -22.62 -19.02 -33.09
CA THR A 66 -21.34 -18.38 -33.44
C THR A 66 -20.23 -18.73 -32.46
N LEU A 67 -20.55 -18.91 -31.17
CA LEU A 67 -19.61 -19.48 -30.19
C LEU A 67 -19.09 -20.86 -30.58
N TRP A 68 -19.98 -21.75 -31.00
CA TRP A 68 -19.61 -23.12 -31.39
C TRP A 68 -18.80 -23.14 -32.68
N HIS A 69 -19.18 -22.33 -33.67
CA HIS A 69 -18.43 -22.18 -34.92
C HIS A 69 -17.05 -21.54 -34.70
N ALA A 70 -16.95 -20.49 -33.89
CA ALA A 70 -15.68 -19.84 -33.54
C ALA A 70 -14.74 -20.76 -32.74
N LEU A 71 -15.28 -21.61 -31.85
CA LEU A 71 -14.50 -22.66 -31.18
C LEU A 71 -14.00 -23.73 -32.15
N GLY A 72 -14.86 -24.13 -33.09
CA GLY A 72 -14.49 -25.04 -34.17
C GLY A 72 -13.37 -24.48 -35.04
N SER A 73 -13.48 -23.23 -35.49
CA SER A 73 -12.47 -22.56 -36.32
C SER A 73 -11.16 -22.30 -35.57
N ALA A 74 -11.21 -21.96 -34.28
CA ALA A 74 -10.02 -21.83 -33.43
C ALA A 74 -9.22 -23.15 -33.34
N LEU A 75 -9.91 -24.29 -33.29
CA LEU A 75 -9.29 -25.61 -33.18
C LEU A 75 -8.78 -26.13 -34.54
N THR A 76 -9.42 -25.74 -35.65
CA THR A 76 -9.05 -26.20 -37.00
C THR A 76 -8.18 -25.20 -37.77
N GLY A 77 -7.93 -24.01 -37.22
CA GLY A 77 -7.16 -22.95 -37.87
C GLY A 77 -7.88 -22.29 -39.05
N GLY A 78 -9.22 -22.32 -39.06
CA GLY A 78 -10.03 -21.69 -40.11
C GLY A 78 -10.11 -20.17 -39.96
N ASP A 79 -10.15 -19.44 -41.07
CA ASP A 79 -10.32 -17.99 -41.06
C ASP A 79 -11.70 -17.57 -40.50
N PRO A 80 -11.79 -16.44 -39.77
CA PRO A 80 -13.06 -15.94 -39.27
C PRO A 80 -13.98 -15.58 -40.45
N VAL A 81 -15.18 -16.15 -40.49
CA VAL A 81 -16.16 -15.88 -41.55
C VAL A 81 -16.89 -14.56 -41.30
N ASP A 82 -17.15 -14.24 -40.03
CA ASP A 82 -17.89 -13.05 -39.61
C ASP A 82 -17.08 -12.12 -38.69
N GLN A 83 -17.45 -10.84 -38.66
CA GLN A 83 -16.87 -9.84 -37.75
C GLN A 83 -17.04 -10.24 -36.27
N ALA A 84 -18.11 -10.95 -35.92
CA ALA A 84 -18.34 -11.48 -34.57
C ALA A 84 -17.31 -12.54 -34.19
N ASP A 85 -16.96 -13.43 -35.13
CA ASP A 85 -15.94 -14.47 -34.95
C ASP A 85 -14.55 -13.86 -34.83
N ALA A 86 -14.25 -12.84 -35.65
CA ALA A 86 -13.01 -12.09 -35.55
C ALA A 86 -12.85 -11.42 -34.17
N VAL A 87 -13.89 -10.77 -33.64
CA VAL A 87 -13.86 -10.15 -32.29
C VAL A 87 -13.69 -11.21 -31.19
N LEU A 88 -14.31 -12.38 -31.33
CA LEU A 88 -14.16 -13.49 -30.38
C LEU A 88 -12.72 -14.00 -30.33
N LEU A 89 -12.14 -14.30 -31.49
CA LEU A 89 -10.80 -14.88 -31.61
C LEU A 89 -9.68 -13.88 -31.29
N SER A 90 -9.82 -12.63 -31.73
CA SER A 90 -8.77 -11.61 -31.60
C SER A 90 -8.77 -10.86 -30.27
N SER A 91 -9.92 -10.78 -29.58
CA SER A 91 -10.08 -9.95 -28.37
C SER A 91 -10.65 -10.70 -27.17
N ARG A 92 -11.76 -11.44 -27.31
CA ARG A 92 -12.45 -12.04 -26.14
C ARG A 92 -11.73 -13.26 -25.57
N LEU A 93 -11.37 -14.22 -26.42
CA LEU A 93 -10.64 -15.41 -25.97
C LEU A 93 -9.26 -15.06 -25.41
N PRO A 94 -8.45 -14.18 -26.03
CA PRO A 94 -7.23 -13.67 -25.42
C PRO A 94 -7.46 -13.01 -24.05
N ARG A 95 -8.48 -12.15 -23.90
CA ARG A 95 -8.79 -11.51 -22.61
C ARG A 95 -9.20 -12.53 -21.54
N LEU A 96 -9.98 -13.55 -21.89
CA LEU A 96 -10.33 -14.66 -21.00
C LEU A 96 -9.08 -15.43 -20.57
N ALA A 97 -8.26 -15.85 -21.53
CA ALA A 97 -7.07 -16.64 -21.28
C ALA A 97 -6.04 -15.86 -20.44
N ALA A 98 -5.88 -14.56 -20.70
CA ALA A 98 -5.12 -13.66 -19.84
C ALA A 98 -5.65 -13.65 -18.40
N GLY A 99 -6.97 -13.52 -18.21
CA GLY A 99 -7.59 -13.57 -16.89
C GLY A 99 -7.34 -14.89 -16.14
N LEU A 100 -7.38 -16.01 -16.85
CA LEU A 100 -7.07 -17.33 -16.30
C LEU A 100 -5.60 -17.46 -15.89
N VAL A 101 -4.66 -17.11 -16.79
CA VAL A 101 -3.22 -17.19 -16.51
C VAL A 101 -2.82 -16.26 -15.36
N VAL A 102 -3.28 -15.00 -15.40
CA VAL A 102 -2.97 -13.99 -14.37
C VAL A 102 -3.55 -14.38 -13.02
N GLY A 103 -4.82 -14.79 -12.97
CA GLY A 103 -5.47 -15.24 -11.75
C GLY A 103 -4.81 -16.47 -11.14
N CYS A 104 -4.45 -17.44 -11.99
CA CYS A 104 -3.70 -18.64 -11.59
C CYS A 104 -2.36 -18.28 -10.94
N ALA A 105 -1.59 -17.44 -11.63
CA ALA A 105 -0.25 -17.08 -11.25
C ALA A 105 -0.21 -16.26 -9.95
N LEU A 106 -1.06 -15.24 -9.83
CA LEU A 106 -1.13 -14.40 -8.62
C LEU A 106 -1.70 -15.15 -7.42
N GLY A 107 -2.68 -16.04 -7.64
CA GLY A 107 -3.22 -16.90 -6.59
C GLY A 107 -2.16 -17.84 -5.99
N ALA A 108 -1.39 -18.53 -6.85
CA ALA A 108 -0.29 -19.40 -6.42
C ALA A 108 0.87 -18.62 -5.78
N ALA A 109 1.30 -17.51 -6.40
CA ALA A 109 2.35 -16.66 -5.87
C ALA A 109 1.98 -16.12 -4.48
N GLY A 110 0.73 -15.64 -4.32
CA GLY A 110 0.19 -15.20 -3.05
C GLY A 110 0.24 -16.28 -1.98
N ALA A 111 -0.25 -17.48 -2.28
CA ALA A 111 -0.22 -18.60 -1.34
C ALA A 111 1.21 -18.93 -0.90
N ALA A 112 2.15 -19.01 -1.85
CA ALA A 112 3.55 -19.30 -1.56
C ALA A 112 4.21 -18.20 -0.70
N LEU A 113 4.01 -16.92 -1.05
CA LEU A 113 4.60 -15.80 -0.31
C LEU A 113 4.04 -15.69 1.11
N GLN A 114 2.74 -15.93 1.32
CA GLN A 114 2.14 -15.96 2.66
C GLN A 114 2.75 -17.08 3.52
N SER A 115 2.97 -18.24 2.92
CA SER A 115 3.54 -19.40 3.62
C SER A 115 5.00 -19.19 4.00
N VAL A 116 5.80 -18.67 3.07
CA VAL A 116 7.22 -18.45 3.27
C VAL A 116 7.49 -17.31 4.26
N SER A 117 6.68 -16.25 4.23
CA SER A 117 6.78 -15.12 5.16
C SER A 117 6.10 -15.37 6.51
N ARG A 118 5.27 -16.42 6.61
CA ARG A 118 4.36 -16.67 7.74
C ARG A 118 3.49 -15.45 8.04
N ASN A 119 3.03 -14.78 6.98
CA ASN A 119 2.18 -13.59 7.07
C ASN A 119 1.04 -13.69 6.07
N VAL A 120 -0.20 -13.69 6.57
CA VAL A 120 -1.42 -13.78 5.74
C VAL A 120 -1.58 -12.54 4.84
N LEU A 121 -0.95 -11.41 5.19
CA LEU A 121 -0.99 -10.20 4.38
C LEU A 121 0.10 -10.16 3.31
N ALA A 122 1.01 -11.14 3.24
CA ALA A 122 2.04 -11.14 2.21
C ALA A 122 1.44 -11.41 0.82
N SER A 123 1.83 -10.58 -0.14
CA SER A 123 1.51 -10.68 -1.55
C SER A 123 2.69 -10.17 -2.39
N PRO A 124 2.69 -10.40 -3.72
CA PRO A 124 3.69 -9.79 -4.61
C PRO A 124 3.79 -8.26 -4.46
N ASP A 125 2.67 -7.59 -4.17
CA ASP A 125 2.64 -6.14 -3.89
C ASP A 125 3.45 -5.80 -2.64
N THR A 126 3.23 -6.52 -1.54
CA THR A 126 3.90 -6.22 -0.26
C THR A 126 5.40 -6.50 -0.24
N LEU A 127 5.91 -7.31 -1.16
CA LEU A 127 7.34 -7.60 -1.31
C LEU A 127 8.00 -6.75 -2.41
N ALA A 128 7.32 -5.69 -2.87
CA ALA A 128 7.77 -4.80 -3.94
C ALA A 128 8.03 -5.50 -5.29
N VAL A 129 7.59 -6.75 -5.47
CA VAL A 129 7.80 -7.50 -6.71
C VAL A 129 7.10 -6.82 -7.88
N ASN A 130 5.82 -6.48 -7.69
CA ASN A 130 5.04 -5.80 -8.71
C ASN A 130 5.59 -4.40 -9.03
N ALA A 131 6.02 -3.65 -8.02
CA ALA A 131 6.61 -2.33 -8.21
C ALA A 131 7.97 -2.39 -8.94
N GLY A 132 8.81 -3.37 -8.63
CA GLY A 132 10.08 -3.60 -9.33
C GLY A 132 9.88 -4.05 -10.78
N ALA A 133 8.95 -4.97 -11.02
CA ALA A 133 8.61 -5.41 -12.35
C ALA A 133 8.04 -4.27 -13.20
N TYR A 134 7.13 -3.47 -12.63
CA TYR A 134 6.53 -2.31 -13.28
C TYR A 134 7.58 -1.24 -13.61
N LEU A 135 8.45 -0.88 -12.65
CA LEU A 135 9.51 0.09 -12.88
C LEU A 135 10.46 -0.36 -14.00
N ALA A 136 10.81 -1.63 -14.07
CA ALA A 136 11.67 -2.15 -15.14
C ALA A 136 11.03 -1.97 -16.53
N VAL A 137 9.75 -2.31 -16.67
CA VAL A 137 9.01 -2.12 -17.93
C VAL A 137 8.85 -0.64 -18.28
N VAL A 138 8.49 0.19 -17.30
CA VAL A 138 8.38 1.65 -17.50
C VAL A 138 9.73 2.25 -17.89
N ALA A 139 10.84 1.82 -17.29
CA ALA A 139 12.17 2.30 -17.64
C ALA A 139 12.51 1.96 -19.10
N VAL A 140 12.33 0.71 -19.53
CA VAL A 140 12.58 0.28 -20.91
C VAL A 140 11.79 1.13 -21.89
N ALA A 141 10.49 1.32 -21.65
CA ALA A 141 9.63 2.12 -22.49
C ALA A 141 9.99 3.61 -22.46
N ALA A 142 10.29 4.18 -21.29
CA ALA A 142 10.68 5.59 -21.10
C ALA A 142 12.03 5.97 -21.72
N PHE A 143 12.83 4.99 -22.16
CA PHE A 143 14.03 5.22 -22.94
C PHE A 143 13.85 4.86 -24.43
N GLY A 144 12.61 4.54 -24.85
CA GLY A 144 12.29 4.19 -26.24
C GLY A 144 12.86 2.84 -26.69
N ILE A 145 13.18 1.94 -25.75
CA ILE A 145 13.77 0.64 -26.06
C ILE A 145 12.64 -0.33 -26.41
N THR A 146 12.61 -0.81 -27.66
CA THR A 146 11.65 -1.82 -28.11
C THR A 146 12.23 -3.22 -27.91
N LEU A 147 11.53 -4.06 -27.14
CA LEU A 147 11.93 -5.45 -26.88
C LEU A 147 10.92 -6.45 -27.45
N PRO A 148 11.37 -7.59 -28.00
CA PRO A 148 10.49 -8.72 -28.29
C PRO A 148 9.81 -9.25 -27.01
N ALA A 149 8.70 -9.98 -27.15
CA ALA A 149 7.85 -10.37 -26.01
C ALA A 149 8.58 -11.16 -24.90
N LEU A 150 9.48 -12.08 -25.27
CA LEU A 150 10.24 -12.88 -24.28
C LEU A 150 11.22 -12.02 -23.47
N PRO A 151 12.12 -11.23 -24.10
CA PRO A 151 12.91 -10.23 -23.39
C PRO A 151 12.07 -9.23 -22.59
N ALA A 152 10.93 -8.77 -23.11
CA ALA A 152 10.03 -7.87 -22.39
C ALA A 152 9.53 -8.52 -21.08
N GLY A 153 9.07 -9.78 -21.10
CA GLY A 153 8.72 -10.50 -19.88
C GLY A 153 9.92 -10.77 -18.96
N GLY A 154 11.10 -10.97 -19.54
CA GLY A 154 12.36 -11.06 -18.81
C GLY A 154 12.67 -9.78 -18.01
N THR A 155 12.39 -8.59 -18.55
CA THR A 155 12.62 -7.33 -17.83
C THR A 155 11.74 -7.20 -16.59
N ALA A 156 10.46 -7.56 -16.68
CA ALA A 156 9.55 -7.61 -15.55
C ALA A 156 10.04 -8.60 -14.49
N PHE A 157 10.51 -9.79 -14.91
CA PHE A 157 11.06 -10.79 -14.01
C PHE A 157 12.32 -10.32 -13.28
N VAL A 158 13.29 -9.74 -14.00
CA VAL A 158 14.52 -9.21 -13.41
C VAL A 158 14.21 -8.07 -12.44
N GLY A 159 13.36 -7.12 -12.82
CA GLY A 159 12.94 -6.03 -11.95
C GLY A 159 12.27 -6.52 -10.66
N GLY A 160 11.33 -7.46 -10.79
CA GLY A 160 10.65 -8.07 -9.63
C GLY A 160 11.60 -8.87 -8.74
N LEU A 161 12.56 -9.60 -9.32
CA LEU A 161 13.54 -10.40 -8.57
C LEU A 161 14.54 -9.52 -7.82
N LEU A 162 15.02 -8.43 -8.43
CA LEU A 162 15.87 -7.44 -7.77
C LEU A 162 15.16 -6.80 -6.56
N ALA A 163 13.90 -6.39 -6.74
CA ALA A 163 13.10 -5.83 -5.66
C ALA A 163 12.89 -6.83 -4.51
N ALA A 164 12.48 -8.07 -4.82
CA ALA A 164 12.35 -9.14 -3.83
C ALA A 164 13.69 -9.42 -3.11
N GLY A 165 14.79 -9.46 -3.86
CA GLY A 165 16.14 -9.67 -3.34
C GLY A 165 16.55 -8.60 -2.32
N ILE A 166 16.27 -7.32 -2.61
CA ILE A 166 16.50 -6.21 -1.70
C ILE A 166 15.66 -6.38 -0.43
N VAL A 167 14.36 -6.62 -0.55
CA VAL A 167 13.45 -6.78 0.60
C VAL A 167 13.88 -7.95 1.50
N LEU A 168 14.21 -9.09 0.90
CA LEU A 168 14.69 -10.26 1.63
C LEU A 168 16.07 -10.02 2.25
N GLY A 169 16.97 -9.34 1.55
CA GLY A 169 18.31 -8.96 2.04
C GLY A 169 18.24 -8.08 3.27
N LEU A 170 17.38 -7.05 3.25
CA LEU A 170 17.09 -6.19 4.39
C LEU A 170 16.48 -6.98 5.57
N SER A 171 15.76 -8.06 5.26
CA SER A 171 15.08 -8.93 6.24
C SER A 171 15.96 -10.10 6.74
N ARG A 172 17.23 -10.22 6.34
CA ARG A 172 18.11 -11.32 6.79
C ARG A 172 18.56 -11.12 8.26
N ALA A 173 18.32 -12.19 9.05
CA ALA A 173 18.61 -12.42 10.48
C ALA A 173 17.50 -11.99 11.47
N GLY A 174 16.78 -12.97 12.02
CA GLY A 174 15.86 -12.81 13.18
C GLY A 174 14.62 -11.92 12.96
N ALA A 175 14.43 -11.37 11.77
CA ALA A 175 13.41 -10.37 11.50
C ALA A 175 12.00 -11.00 11.49
N GLY A 176 11.16 -10.59 12.44
CA GLY A 176 9.75 -11.00 12.47
C GLY A 176 8.99 -10.60 11.19
N PRO A 177 7.85 -11.25 10.90
CA PRO A 177 7.06 -11.03 9.68
C PRO A 177 6.70 -9.57 9.36
N ILE A 178 6.66 -8.73 10.40
CA ILE A 178 6.38 -7.29 10.30
C ILE A 178 7.51 -6.55 9.56
N ARG A 179 8.80 -6.84 9.86
CA ARG A 179 9.94 -6.16 9.22
C ARG A 179 10.00 -6.37 7.72
N LEU A 180 9.62 -7.57 7.27
CA LEU A 180 9.57 -7.92 5.85
C LEU A 180 8.53 -7.06 5.10
N VAL A 181 7.32 -6.95 5.64
CA VAL A 181 6.26 -6.13 5.05
C VAL A 181 6.65 -4.66 5.03
N LEU A 182 7.34 -4.18 6.05
CA LEU A 182 7.77 -2.78 6.12
C LEU A 182 8.86 -2.47 5.09
N ALA A 183 9.90 -3.30 5.02
CA ALA A 183 10.95 -3.16 4.02
C ALA A 183 10.36 -3.19 2.60
N GLY A 184 9.41 -4.10 2.35
CA GLY A 184 8.71 -4.18 1.08
C GLY A 184 7.80 -2.99 0.78
N SER A 185 7.02 -2.50 1.74
CA SER A 185 6.19 -1.29 1.56
C SER A 185 7.02 -0.03 1.28
N ALA A 186 8.14 0.15 1.99
CA ALA A 186 9.05 1.26 1.76
C ALA A 186 9.71 1.18 0.38
N LEU A 187 10.18 -0.01 -0.02
CA LEU A 187 10.73 -0.19 -1.36
C LEU A 187 9.66 0.04 -2.45
N THR A 188 8.43 -0.44 -2.23
CA THR A 188 7.30 -0.25 -3.14
C THR A 188 7.02 1.23 -3.39
N LEU A 189 6.96 2.05 -2.33
CA LEU A 189 6.73 3.49 -2.46
C LEU A 189 7.86 4.19 -3.23
N ALA A 190 9.12 3.82 -3.00
CA ALA A 190 10.25 4.39 -3.73
C ALA A 190 10.25 4.02 -5.22
N LEU A 191 10.03 2.73 -5.53
CA LEU A 191 9.97 2.26 -6.92
C LEU A 191 8.77 2.88 -7.64
N SER A 192 7.62 3.03 -6.98
CA SER A 192 6.43 3.68 -7.55
C SER A 192 6.68 5.17 -7.82
N GLY A 193 7.39 5.87 -6.93
CA GLY A 193 7.80 7.26 -7.15
C GLY A 193 8.72 7.41 -8.36
N LEU A 194 9.67 6.48 -8.55
CA LEU A 194 10.51 6.45 -9.75
C LEU A 194 9.71 6.14 -11.02
N SER A 195 8.73 5.24 -10.96
CA SER A 195 7.84 4.97 -12.10
C SER A 195 7.05 6.23 -12.46
N GLN A 196 6.44 6.90 -11.47
CA GLN A 196 5.71 8.15 -11.68
C GLN A 196 6.60 9.25 -12.27
N LEU A 197 7.86 9.34 -11.84
CA LEU A 197 8.80 10.29 -12.42
C LEU A 197 8.99 10.06 -13.92
N LEU A 198 9.18 8.80 -14.33
CA LEU A 198 9.36 8.45 -15.74
C LEU A 198 8.08 8.70 -16.54
N LEU A 199 6.91 8.40 -15.97
CA LEU A 199 5.62 8.71 -16.61
C LEU A 199 5.45 10.21 -16.86
N ILE A 200 5.84 11.06 -15.89
CA ILE A 200 5.74 12.52 -16.01
C ILE A 200 6.79 13.08 -16.99
N LEU A 201 8.04 12.62 -16.92
CA LEU A 201 9.15 13.16 -17.74
C LEU A 201 9.14 12.65 -19.19
N ARG A 202 8.48 11.54 -19.47
CA ARG A 202 8.45 10.86 -20.77
C ARG A 202 7.02 10.49 -21.16
N GLU A 203 6.10 11.43 -20.99
CA GLU A 203 4.66 11.26 -21.26
C GLU A 203 4.39 10.58 -22.62
N GLN A 204 5.08 11.04 -23.68
CA GLN A 204 4.88 10.51 -25.03
C GLN A 204 5.33 9.04 -25.17
N GLN A 205 6.48 8.67 -24.58
CA GLN A 205 7.02 7.32 -24.68
C GLN A 205 6.35 6.34 -23.71
N THR A 206 5.73 6.86 -22.66
CA THR A 206 5.06 6.08 -21.61
C THR A 206 3.54 6.14 -21.72
N SER A 207 3.02 6.59 -22.86
CA SER A 207 1.59 6.66 -23.12
C SER A 207 0.92 5.29 -22.91
N GLY A 208 -0.20 5.28 -22.19
CA GLY A 208 -0.93 4.07 -21.84
C GLY A 208 -0.32 3.22 -20.70
N LEU A 209 0.95 3.45 -20.32
CA LEU A 209 1.59 2.66 -19.25
C LEU A 209 1.02 2.92 -17.86
N TYR A 210 0.38 4.07 -17.64
CA TYR A 210 -0.35 4.30 -16.40
C TYR A 210 -1.56 3.36 -16.29
N ALA A 211 -2.38 3.24 -17.34
CA ALA A 211 -3.52 2.33 -17.37
C ALA A 211 -3.07 0.86 -17.30
N TRP A 212 -2.03 0.49 -18.04
CA TRP A 212 -1.41 -0.83 -17.94
C TRP A 212 -0.85 -1.12 -16.53
N GLY A 213 -0.26 -0.11 -15.89
CA GLY A 213 0.19 -0.13 -14.49
C GLY A 213 -0.90 -0.29 -13.43
N ASN A 214 -2.17 -0.25 -13.83
CA ASN A 214 -3.31 -0.56 -12.97
C ASN A 214 -3.92 -1.94 -13.27
N GLY A 215 -3.27 -2.75 -14.11
CA GLY A 215 -3.70 -4.11 -14.43
C GLY A 215 -4.83 -4.16 -15.45
N SER A 216 -4.53 -4.40 -16.73
CA SER A 216 -5.52 -4.52 -17.81
C SER A 216 -5.45 -5.90 -18.47
N LEU A 217 -6.61 -6.56 -18.59
CA LEU A 217 -6.73 -7.82 -19.35
C LEU A 217 -6.94 -7.59 -20.85
N GLY A 218 -6.93 -6.34 -21.33
CA GLY A 218 -6.98 -6.07 -22.77
C GLY A 218 -5.77 -6.69 -23.47
N GLN A 219 -6.01 -7.60 -24.41
CA GLN A 219 -4.97 -8.28 -25.19
C GLN A 219 -5.27 -8.14 -26.68
N ILE A 220 -4.20 -8.14 -27.47
CA ILE A 220 -4.27 -8.19 -28.93
C ILE A 220 -3.73 -9.57 -29.35
N GLY A 221 -4.63 -10.52 -29.60
CA GLY A 221 -4.28 -11.90 -29.98
C GLY A 221 -3.71 -12.77 -28.84
N MET A 222 -3.37 -14.02 -29.16
CA MET A 222 -2.96 -15.05 -28.18
C MET A 222 -1.44 -15.13 -27.97
N GLU A 223 -0.62 -14.47 -28.80
CA GLU A 223 0.83 -14.65 -28.84
C GLU A 223 1.53 -14.49 -27.47
N THR A 224 1.18 -13.44 -26.72
CA THR A 224 1.74 -13.22 -25.37
C THR A 224 1.33 -14.33 -24.40
N ILE A 225 0.10 -14.81 -24.50
CA ILE A 225 -0.47 -15.84 -23.62
C ILE A 225 0.17 -17.20 -23.93
N ASP A 226 0.30 -17.56 -25.21
CA ASP A 226 0.93 -18.82 -25.64
C ASP A 226 2.38 -18.92 -25.16
N ARG A 227 3.10 -17.79 -25.13
CA ARG A 227 4.48 -17.73 -24.63
C ARG A 227 4.55 -17.77 -23.10
N MET A 228 3.61 -17.14 -22.42
CA MET A 228 3.66 -17.00 -20.95
C MET A 228 2.97 -18.15 -20.20
N ALA A 229 1.99 -18.83 -20.79
CA ALA A 229 1.26 -19.93 -20.15
C ALA A 229 2.16 -21.12 -19.76
N PRO A 230 3.13 -21.58 -20.59
CA PRO A 230 4.08 -22.61 -20.18
C PRO A 230 4.96 -22.16 -19.00
N VAL A 231 5.37 -20.89 -18.98
CA VAL A 231 6.15 -20.30 -17.88
C VAL A 231 5.32 -20.23 -16.59
N ALA A 232 4.05 -19.86 -16.67
CA ALA A 232 3.14 -19.92 -15.53
C ALA A 232 2.94 -21.36 -15.02
N LEU A 233 2.77 -22.32 -15.94
CA LEU A 233 2.57 -23.72 -15.58
C LEU A 233 3.80 -24.30 -14.87
N THR A 234 5.01 -24.03 -15.37
CA THR A 234 6.25 -24.47 -14.73
C THR A 234 6.41 -23.87 -13.33
N GLY A 235 6.11 -22.59 -13.14
CA GLY A 235 6.09 -21.93 -11.83
C GLY A 235 5.09 -22.58 -10.86
N LEU A 236 3.86 -22.84 -11.32
CA LEU A 236 2.81 -23.48 -10.54
C LEU A 236 3.20 -24.90 -10.13
N VAL A 237 3.63 -25.72 -11.08
CA VAL A 237 4.07 -27.11 -10.83
C VAL A 237 5.23 -27.12 -9.83
N GLY A 238 6.22 -26.24 -10.00
CA GLY A 238 7.33 -26.08 -9.06
C GLY A 238 6.87 -25.79 -7.63
N LEU A 239 5.89 -24.88 -7.45
CA LEU A 239 5.32 -24.57 -6.14
C LEU A 239 4.53 -25.74 -5.54
N VAL A 240 3.75 -26.46 -6.35
CA VAL A 240 3.01 -27.65 -5.91
C VAL A 240 3.95 -28.77 -5.45
N LEU A 241 5.07 -28.96 -6.16
CA LEU A 241 6.12 -29.91 -5.78
C LEU A 241 6.81 -29.50 -4.47
N LEU A 242 6.99 -28.20 -4.24
CA LEU A 242 7.50 -27.66 -2.97
C LEU A 242 6.51 -27.75 -1.81
N GLY A 243 5.22 -28.02 -2.07
CA GLY A 243 4.16 -27.97 -1.05
C GLY A 243 4.49 -28.76 0.23
N LYS A 244 5.05 -29.97 0.12
CA LYS A 244 5.45 -30.75 1.31
C LYS A 244 6.56 -30.06 2.12
N ARG A 245 7.52 -29.42 1.46
CA ARG A 245 8.60 -28.67 2.14
C ARG A 245 8.06 -27.39 2.79
N LEU A 246 7.06 -26.75 2.18
CA LEU A 246 6.38 -25.59 2.75
C LEU A 246 5.53 -25.96 3.98
N ASP A 247 4.86 -27.12 3.96
CA ASP A 247 4.18 -27.67 5.15
C ASP A 247 5.17 -27.88 6.31
N ILE A 248 6.35 -28.42 6.03
CA ILE A 248 7.42 -28.63 7.04
C ILE A 248 7.96 -27.30 7.56
N LEU A 249 8.13 -26.30 6.69
CA LEU A 249 8.60 -24.95 7.07
C LEU A 249 7.65 -24.27 8.08
N ALA A 250 6.37 -24.64 8.10
CA ALA A 250 5.40 -24.13 9.06
C ALA A 250 5.72 -24.54 10.52
N LEU A 251 6.51 -25.61 10.73
CA LEU A 251 6.97 -26.06 12.05
C LEU A 251 8.05 -25.14 12.67
N GLY A 252 8.60 -24.20 11.89
CA GLY A 252 9.72 -23.34 12.28
C GLY A 252 11.04 -23.74 11.60
N ASP A 253 12.00 -22.83 11.59
CA ASP A 253 13.28 -23.02 10.88
C ASP A 253 14.08 -24.19 11.49
N ASP A 254 14.10 -24.32 12.82
CA ASP A 254 14.80 -25.42 13.52
C ASP A 254 14.09 -26.77 13.29
N GLY A 255 12.77 -26.80 13.41
CA GLY A 255 11.97 -28.01 13.15
C GLY A 255 12.10 -28.51 11.72
N ALA A 256 12.18 -27.58 10.74
CA ALA A 256 12.40 -27.95 9.35
C ALA A 256 13.82 -28.48 9.10
N ALA A 257 14.84 -27.88 9.74
CA ALA A 257 16.22 -28.32 9.61
C ALA A 257 16.44 -29.74 10.14
N VAL A 258 15.80 -30.10 11.27
CA VAL A 258 15.87 -31.45 11.86
C VAL A 258 15.29 -32.52 10.93
N VAL A 259 14.25 -32.19 10.16
CA VAL A 259 13.62 -33.10 9.17
C VAL A 259 14.41 -33.16 7.85
N GLY A 260 15.57 -32.49 7.77
CA GLY A 260 16.44 -32.47 6.59
C GLY A 260 16.00 -31.49 5.49
N VAL A 261 15.05 -30.59 5.78
CA VAL A 261 14.62 -29.54 4.85
C VAL A 261 15.41 -28.28 5.16
N SER A 262 16.22 -27.80 4.20
CA SER A 262 16.95 -26.54 4.36
C SER A 262 15.97 -25.34 4.28
N PRO A 263 15.76 -24.56 5.36
CA PRO A 263 14.79 -23.46 5.35
C PRO A 263 15.19 -22.37 4.35
N ARG A 264 16.49 -22.06 4.26
CA ARG A 264 17.04 -21.02 3.39
C ARG A 264 16.83 -21.32 1.91
N LEU A 265 17.14 -22.55 1.47
CA LEU A 265 16.97 -22.96 0.07
C LEU A 265 15.48 -23.01 -0.28
N THR A 266 14.66 -23.64 0.57
CA THR A 266 13.23 -23.78 0.33
C THR A 266 12.55 -22.42 0.20
N ARG A 267 12.87 -21.47 1.10
CA ARG A 267 12.42 -20.07 1.04
C ARG A 267 12.90 -19.38 -0.23
N GLY A 268 14.17 -19.53 -0.59
CA GLY A 268 14.74 -18.95 -1.81
C GLY A 268 14.05 -19.43 -3.08
N VAL A 269 13.91 -20.75 -3.25
CA VAL A 269 13.27 -21.35 -4.44
C VAL A 269 11.78 -20.95 -4.51
N ALA A 270 11.06 -21.01 -3.39
CA ALA A 270 9.66 -20.61 -3.35
C ALA A 270 9.46 -19.13 -3.72
N VAL A 271 10.35 -18.24 -3.28
CA VAL A 271 10.29 -16.83 -3.67
C VAL A 271 10.59 -16.66 -5.16
N VAL A 272 11.63 -17.32 -5.70
CA VAL A 272 11.96 -17.23 -7.14
C VAL A 272 10.77 -17.68 -7.99
N LEU A 273 10.13 -18.80 -7.65
CA LEU A 273 8.95 -19.29 -8.36
C LEU A 273 7.73 -18.35 -8.20
N ALA A 274 7.51 -17.79 -7.02
CA ALA A 274 6.44 -16.82 -6.81
C ALA A 274 6.69 -15.50 -7.58
N VAL A 275 7.94 -15.04 -7.66
CA VAL A 275 8.35 -13.88 -8.46
C VAL A 275 8.19 -14.17 -9.95
N LEU A 276 8.55 -15.39 -10.41
CA LEU A 276 8.32 -15.82 -11.79
C LEU A 276 6.84 -15.73 -12.17
N LEU A 277 5.96 -16.26 -11.31
CA LEU A 277 4.51 -16.18 -11.51
C LEU A 277 3.98 -14.74 -11.49
N ALA A 278 4.45 -13.91 -10.55
CA ALA A 278 4.10 -12.50 -10.52
C ALA A 278 4.58 -11.75 -11.77
N ALA A 279 5.79 -12.05 -12.26
CA ALA A 279 6.34 -11.48 -13.48
C ALA A 279 5.55 -11.91 -14.73
N VAL A 280 5.10 -13.16 -14.80
CA VAL A 280 4.18 -13.61 -15.85
C VAL A 280 2.88 -12.80 -15.80
N ALA A 281 2.29 -12.64 -14.61
CA ALA A 281 1.08 -11.83 -14.46
C ALA A 281 1.30 -10.37 -14.90
N VAL A 282 2.41 -9.75 -14.50
CA VAL A 282 2.79 -8.39 -14.91
C VAL A 282 3.03 -8.31 -16.41
N THR A 283 3.68 -9.29 -17.02
CA THR A 283 3.97 -9.29 -18.46
C THR A 283 2.67 -9.38 -19.28
N VAL A 284 1.75 -10.23 -18.85
CA VAL A 284 0.48 -10.44 -19.56
C VAL A 284 -0.44 -9.24 -19.36
N ALA A 285 -0.71 -8.85 -18.12
CA ALA A 285 -1.79 -7.91 -17.81
C ALA A 285 -1.34 -6.64 -17.06
N GLY A 286 -0.05 -6.44 -16.82
CA GLY A 286 0.43 -5.43 -15.88
C GLY A 286 0.21 -5.86 -14.41
N PRO A 287 0.66 -5.04 -13.45
CA PRO A 287 0.52 -5.34 -12.03
C PRO A 287 -0.96 -5.30 -11.61
N VAL A 288 -1.52 -6.47 -11.30
CA VAL A 288 -2.88 -6.62 -10.75
C VAL A 288 -2.80 -6.78 -9.23
N GLY A 289 -3.25 -5.76 -8.50
CA GLY A 289 -3.18 -5.72 -7.04
C GLY A 289 -4.20 -6.65 -6.37
N PHE A 290 -3.91 -7.00 -5.11
CA PHE A 290 -4.79 -7.69 -4.16
C PHE A 290 -5.18 -9.15 -4.48
N VAL A 291 -5.01 -9.65 -5.70
CA VAL A 291 -5.37 -11.04 -6.05
C VAL A 291 -4.58 -12.05 -5.19
N GLY A 292 -3.27 -11.84 -5.07
CA GLY A 292 -2.40 -12.70 -4.24
C GLY A 292 -2.65 -12.60 -2.74
N LEU A 293 -3.39 -11.59 -2.28
CA LEU A 293 -3.86 -11.49 -0.90
C LEU A 293 -5.24 -12.17 -0.74
N CYS A 294 -6.16 -11.88 -1.65
CA CYS A 294 -7.55 -12.32 -1.58
C CYS A 294 -7.71 -13.82 -1.83
N ALA A 295 -7.06 -14.35 -2.86
CA ALA A 295 -7.30 -15.73 -3.28
C ALA A 295 -6.90 -16.76 -2.20
N PRO A 296 -5.72 -16.69 -1.57
CA PRO A 296 -5.39 -17.58 -0.46
C PRO A 296 -6.27 -17.34 0.77
N ALA A 297 -6.69 -16.09 1.03
CA ALA A 297 -7.58 -15.77 2.15
C ALA A 297 -8.96 -16.43 1.99
N VAL A 298 -9.54 -16.41 0.78
CA VAL A 298 -10.80 -17.10 0.47
C VAL A 298 -10.66 -18.62 0.70
N VAL A 299 -9.56 -19.22 0.22
CA VAL A 299 -9.31 -20.66 0.42
C VAL A 299 -9.14 -21.01 1.90
N ARG A 300 -8.46 -20.17 2.69
CA ARG A 300 -8.30 -20.38 4.14
C ARG A 300 -9.63 -20.26 4.89
N LEU A 301 -10.50 -19.34 4.50
CA LEU A 301 -11.86 -19.25 5.05
C LEU A 301 -12.67 -20.52 4.77
N ALA A 302 -12.55 -21.08 3.56
CA ALA A 302 -13.12 -22.39 3.22
C ALA A 302 -12.43 -23.55 3.96
N GLY A 303 -11.16 -23.40 4.34
CA GLY A 303 -10.39 -24.35 5.14
C GLY A 303 -11.00 -24.65 6.51
N ASN A 304 -11.78 -23.73 7.08
CA ASN A 304 -12.56 -23.97 8.30
C ASN A 304 -13.58 -25.12 8.11
N TRP A 305 -14.09 -25.29 6.89
CA TRP A 305 -15.05 -26.32 6.52
C TRP A 305 -14.36 -27.59 5.99
N ALA A 306 -13.23 -27.42 5.29
CA ALA A 306 -12.44 -28.49 4.70
C ALA A 306 -10.93 -28.31 5.01
N PRO A 307 -10.44 -28.85 6.14
CA PRO A 307 -9.05 -28.64 6.59
C PRO A 307 -7.98 -29.15 5.62
N VAL A 308 -8.34 -30.05 4.70
CA VAL A 308 -7.45 -30.55 3.64
C VAL A 308 -6.94 -29.41 2.74
N LEU A 309 -7.74 -28.34 2.55
CA LEU A 309 -7.36 -27.15 1.79
C LEU A 309 -6.17 -26.40 2.39
N LEU A 310 -5.86 -26.61 3.67
CA LEU A 310 -4.75 -25.93 4.35
C LEU A 310 -3.38 -26.58 4.07
N ARG A 311 -3.35 -27.79 3.49
CA ARG A 311 -2.11 -28.44 3.07
C ARG A 311 -1.58 -27.76 1.81
N HIS A 312 -0.31 -27.38 1.78
CA HIS A 312 0.22 -26.52 0.71
C HIS A 312 0.07 -27.13 -0.70
N ARG A 313 0.14 -28.46 -0.83
CA ARG A 313 -0.09 -29.15 -2.13
C ARG A 313 -1.51 -28.95 -2.69
N VAL A 314 -2.49 -28.67 -1.84
CA VAL A 314 -3.89 -28.40 -2.21
C VAL A 314 -4.21 -26.91 -2.14
N LEU A 315 -3.65 -26.20 -1.16
CA LEU A 315 -3.78 -24.76 -0.98
C LEU A 315 -3.34 -24.00 -2.24
N ILE A 316 -2.19 -24.37 -2.82
CA ILE A 316 -1.62 -23.65 -3.96
C ILE A 316 -2.53 -23.77 -5.20
N PRO A 317 -2.93 -24.97 -5.67
CA PRO A 317 -3.90 -25.07 -6.77
C PRO A 317 -5.27 -24.46 -6.45
N ALA A 318 -5.77 -24.62 -5.22
CA ALA A 318 -7.04 -24.02 -4.82
C ALA A 318 -6.96 -22.49 -4.83
N ALA A 319 -5.83 -21.91 -4.41
CA ALA A 319 -5.59 -20.46 -4.48
C ALA A 319 -5.45 -19.98 -5.92
N SER A 320 -4.85 -20.77 -6.82
CA SER A 320 -4.85 -20.47 -8.26
C SER A 320 -6.27 -20.39 -8.82
N VAL A 321 -7.13 -21.37 -8.52
CA VAL A 321 -8.53 -21.36 -8.98
C VAL A 321 -9.32 -20.19 -8.36
N ALA A 322 -9.15 -19.93 -7.07
CA ALA A 322 -9.76 -18.76 -6.43
C ALA A 322 -9.27 -17.44 -7.06
N GLY A 323 -7.98 -17.37 -7.45
CA GLY A 323 -7.42 -16.23 -8.17
C GLY A 323 -8.04 -16.03 -9.55
N MET A 324 -8.24 -17.11 -10.31
CA MET A 324 -8.98 -17.06 -11.59
C MET A 324 -10.39 -16.51 -11.40
N ILE A 325 -11.12 -16.99 -10.38
CA ILE A 325 -12.48 -16.54 -10.06
C ILE A 325 -12.48 -15.04 -9.71
N VAL A 326 -11.54 -14.58 -8.88
CA VAL A 326 -11.45 -13.16 -8.48
C VAL A 326 -11.15 -12.27 -9.70
N VAL A 327 -10.20 -12.65 -10.54
CA VAL A 327 -9.80 -11.86 -11.71
C VAL A 327 -10.91 -11.81 -12.76
N LEU A 328 -11.48 -12.97 -13.12
CA LEU A 328 -12.59 -13.03 -14.08
C LEU A 328 -13.84 -12.34 -13.55
N GLY A 329 -14.19 -12.58 -12.28
CA GLY A 329 -15.33 -11.92 -11.64
C GLY A 329 -15.19 -10.40 -11.64
N ALA A 330 -13.99 -9.87 -11.36
CA ALA A 330 -13.72 -8.45 -11.42
C ALA A 330 -13.87 -7.87 -12.83
N ASP A 331 -13.34 -8.56 -13.85
CA ASP A 331 -13.45 -8.14 -15.25
C ASP A 331 -14.89 -8.19 -15.80
N ILE A 332 -15.65 -9.21 -15.40
CA ILE A 332 -17.08 -9.35 -15.75
C ILE A 332 -17.90 -8.25 -15.07
N LEU A 333 -17.66 -8.01 -13.78
CA LEU A 333 -18.35 -6.95 -13.04
C LEU A 333 -18.06 -5.57 -13.64
N LEU A 334 -16.80 -5.33 -14.00
CA LEU A 334 -16.39 -4.08 -14.64
C LEU A 334 -17.18 -3.84 -15.94
N ARG A 335 -17.21 -4.83 -16.85
CA ARG A 335 -17.92 -4.71 -18.12
C ARG A 335 -19.43 -4.63 -17.96
N ALA A 336 -19.98 -5.24 -16.91
CA ALA A 336 -21.39 -5.11 -16.57
C ALA A 336 -21.75 -3.69 -16.07
N LEU A 337 -20.88 -3.05 -15.30
CA LEU A 337 -21.13 -1.72 -14.72
C LEU A 337 -20.94 -0.58 -15.72
N PHE A 338 -19.90 -0.66 -16.56
CA PHE A 338 -19.54 0.43 -17.50
C PHE A 338 -20.00 0.16 -18.94
N GLY A 339 -20.63 -0.99 -19.19
CA GLY A 339 -21.00 -1.43 -20.53
C GLY A 339 -19.82 -1.97 -21.34
N ALA A 340 -20.12 -2.54 -22.50
CA ALA A 340 -19.13 -3.28 -23.29
C ALA A 340 -17.99 -2.42 -23.87
N GLN A 341 -18.27 -1.17 -24.26
CA GLN A 341 -17.27 -0.26 -24.83
C GLN A 341 -16.37 0.34 -23.75
N ALA A 342 -16.93 1.08 -22.79
CA ALA A 342 -16.13 1.71 -21.74
C ALA A 342 -15.47 0.68 -20.81
N GLY A 343 -16.12 -0.47 -20.55
CA GLY A 343 -15.56 -1.56 -19.76
C GLY A 343 -14.33 -2.23 -20.37
N THR A 344 -14.09 -2.11 -21.68
CA THR A 344 -12.84 -2.60 -22.28
C THR A 344 -11.64 -1.68 -22.03
N ALA A 345 -11.89 -0.37 -21.87
CA ALA A 345 -10.85 0.64 -21.64
C ALA A 345 -10.42 0.71 -20.17
N VAL A 346 -11.31 0.38 -19.23
CA VAL A 346 -10.99 0.41 -17.79
C VAL A 346 -10.13 -0.80 -17.39
N PRO A 347 -9.01 -0.60 -16.67
CA PRO A 347 -8.20 -1.67 -16.09
C PRO A 347 -8.97 -2.51 -15.08
N THR A 348 -8.87 -3.82 -15.18
CA THR A 348 -9.51 -4.79 -14.27
C THR A 348 -8.92 -4.75 -12.86
N GLY A 349 -7.64 -4.39 -12.74
CA GLY A 349 -6.94 -4.30 -11.46
C GLY A 349 -7.49 -3.21 -10.54
N ILE A 350 -8.22 -2.22 -11.08
CA ILE A 350 -8.98 -1.24 -10.30
C ILE A 350 -10.10 -1.95 -9.51
N VAL A 351 -10.86 -2.83 -10.17
CA VAL A 351 -11.98 -3.55 -9.54
C VAL A 351 -11.47 -4.60 -8.57
N THR A 352 -10.38 -5.31 -8.89
CA THR A 352 -9.77 -6.25 -7.93
C THR A 352 -9.23 -5.52 -6.70
N SER A 353 -8.69 -4.31 -6.86
CA SER A 353 -8.24 -3.47 -5.73
C SER A 353 -9.39 -3.00 -4.85
N LEU A 354 -10.53 -2.60 -5.43
CA LEU A 354 -11.75 -2.28 -4.68
C LEU A 354 -12.28 -3.50 -3.90
N PHE A 355 -12.30 -4.68 -4.54
CA PHE A 355 -12.68 -5.92 -3.88
C PHE A 355 -11.72 -6.26 -2.72
N GLY A 356 -10.42 -6.13 -2.94
CA GLY A 356 -9.38 -6.33 -1.92
C GLY A 356 -9.48 -5.35 -0.76
N ALA A 357 -9.76 -4.08 -1.03
CA ALA A 357 -10.03 -3.05 -0.03
C ALA A 357 -11.21 -3.44 0.88
N LEU A 358 -12.32 -3.87 0.27
CA LEU A 358 -13.49 -4.35 1.02
C LEU A 358 -13.15 -5.59 1.86
N LEU A 359 -12.42 -6.55 1.28
CA LEU A 359 -12.00 -7.74 1.99
C LEU A 359 -11.12 -7.41 3.19
N LEU A 360 -10.17 -6.48 3.07
CA LEU A 360 -9.35 -6.02 4.20
C LEU A 360 -10.19 -5.43 5.33
N VAL A 361 -11.19 -4.60 5.00
CA VAL A 361 -12.14 -4.07 5.98
C VAL A 361 -12.91 -5.20 6.65
N VAL A 362 -13.40 -6.19 5.89
CA VAL A 362 -14.11 -7.35 6.45
C VAL A 362 -13.19 -8.20 7.35
N LEU A 363 -11.95 -8.44 6.92
CA LEU A 363 -10.95 -9.17 7.70
C LEU A 363 -10.61 -8.42 8.99
N ALA A 364 -10.54 -7.09 8.97
CA ALA A 364 -10.34 -6.26 10.17
C ALA A 364 -11.46 -6.42 11.20
N HIS A 365 -12.68 -6.69 10.75
CA HIS A 365 -13.80 -6.95 11.66
C HIS A 365 -13.79 -8.37 12.24
N ARG A 366 -13.17 -9.32 11.54
CA ARG A 366 -13.09 -10.73 11.93
C ARG A 366 -11.82 -11.11 12.68
N SER A 367 -10.73 -10.37 12.49
CA SER A 367 -9.51 -10.55 13.26
C SER A 367 -9.83 -10.29 14.73
N ARG A 368 -9.74 -11.34 15.55
CA ARG A 368 -9.60 -11.17 16.99
C ARG A 368 -8.31 -10.41 17.21
N ASP A 369 -8.31 -9.46 18.13
CA ASP A 369 -7.09 -8.81 18.58
C ASP A 369 -6.10 -9.91 18.93
N ALA A 370 -5.07 -10.08 18.09
CA ALA A 370 -3.90 -10.82 18.48
C ALA A 370 -3.25 -9.95 19.56
N GLY A 371 -3.69 -10.16 20.80
CA GLY A 371 -3.13 -9.54 21.98
C GLY A 371 -1.69 -9.99 22.11
N SER A 372 -0.79 -9.22 21.50
CA SER A 372 0.63 -9.12 21.82
C SER A 372 1.34 -8.33 20.72
N ALA A 373 1.22 -7.01 20.74
CA ALA A 373 2.49 -6.29 20.70
C ALA A 373 3.12 -6.65 22.05
N GLY A 374 4.06 -7.61 22.05
CA GLY A 374 4.87 -7.88 23.23
C GLY A 374 5.39 -6.55 23.77
N PRO A 375 5.54 -6.40 25.09
CA PRO A 375 5.91 -5.12 25.66
C PRO A 375 7.16 -4.65 24.92
N THR A 376 7.11 -3.45 24.33
CA THR A 376 8.34 -2.75 23.96
C THR A 376 9.00 -2.33 25.26
N THR A 377 9.51 -3.30 26.03
CA THR A 377 10.39 -3.14 27.20
C THR A 377 11.79 -2.71 26.77
N ALA A 378 11.92 -1.98 25.68
CA ALA A 378 13.04 -1.06 25.56
C ALA A 378 12.71 0.08 26.53
N PHE A 379 13.17 -0.04 27.78
CA PHE A 379 13.22 1.10 28.70
C PHE A 379 13.65 2.32 27.89
N ALA A 380 12.74 3.29 27.76
CA ALA A 380 12.94 4.43 26.88
C ALA A 380 14.29 5.05 27.23
N ARG A 381 15.27 4.98 26.32
CA ARG A 381 16.55 5.65 26.52
C ARG A 381 16.28 7.14 26.65
N LEU A 382 16.26 7.64 27.87
CA LEU A 382 16.13 9.05 28.15
C LEU A 382 17.46 9.70 27.77
N ARG A 383 17.47 10.43 26.64
CA ARG A 383 18.61 11.25 26.27
C ARG A 383 18.75 12.43 27.24
N SER A 384 19.98 12.86 27.49
CA SER A 384 20.25 13.99 28.39
C SER A 384 19.63 15.29 27.86
N ARG A 385 19.38 16.27 28.75
CA ARG A 385 18.89 17.60 28.34
C ARG A 385 19.87 18.27 27.38
N ARG A 386 21.18 18.08 27.57
CA ARG A 386 22.23 18.59 26.67
C ARG A 386 22.08 18.01 25.26
N ALA A 387 21.90 16.69 25.13
CA ALA A 387 21.68 16.06 23.83
C ALA A 387 20.46 16.64 23.11
N TYR A 388 19.35 16.84 23.83
CA TYR A 388 18.15 17.49 23.26
C TYR A 388 18.43 18.91 22.75
N VAL A 389 19.07 19.76 23.56
CA VAL A 389 19.39 21.15 23.17
C VAL A 389 20.34 21.18 21.97
N VAL A 390 21.38 20.33 21.97
CA VAL A 390 22.32 20.22 20.85
C VAL A 390 21.59 19.78 19.58
N THR A 391 20.74 18.75 19.64
CA THR A 391 19.94 18.33 18.48
C THR A 391 19.02 19.45 18.00
N LEU A 392 18.37 20.17 18.91
CA LEU A 392 17.48 21.28 18.55
C LEU A 392 18.24 22.39 17.83
N VAL A 393 19.41 22.80 18.35
CA VAL A 393 20.26 23.82 17.74
C VAL A 393 20.78 23.35 16.39
N VAL A 394 21.35 22.15 16.30
CA VAL A 394 21.90 21.61 15.04
C VAL A 394 20.82 21.46 13.97
N ALA A 395 19.65 20.91 14.33
CA ALA A 395 18.53 20.78 13.40
C ALA A 395 17.98 22.15 12.98
N GLY A 396 17.89 23.10 13.91
CA GLY A 396 17.47 24.48 13.62
C GLY A 396 18.46 25.22 12.70
N THR A 397 19.76 25.11 12.95
CA THR A 397 20.80 25.71 12.09
C THR A 397 20.86 25.05 10.72
N ALA A 398 20.73 23.73 10.66
CA ALA A 398 20.68 23.00 9.40
C ALA A 398 19.44 23.40 8.57
N LEU A 399 18.29 23.54 9.22
CA LEU A 399 17.07 24.02 8.58
C LEU A 399 17.21 25.46 8.07
N ALA A 400 17.75 26.37 8.88
CA ALA A 400 18.00 27.74 8.46
C ALA A 400 18.95 27.81 7.25
N GLY A 401 20.05 27.05 7.28
CA GLY A 401 20.97 26.91 6.16
C GLY A 401 20.30 26.33 4.91
N ALA A 402 19.46 25.31 5.06
CA ALA A 402 18.71 24.70 3.96
C ALA A 402 17.68 25.66 3.35
N VAL A 403 16.98 26.47 4.17
CA VAL A 403 16.05 27.49 3.70
C VAL A 403 16.78 28.57 2.89
N VAL A 404 17.89 29.09 3.43
CA VAL A 404 18.73 30.05 2.70
C VAL A 404 19.22 29.45 1.39
N ALA A 405 19.77 28.23 1.43
CA ALA A 405 20.21 27.53 0.22
C ALA A 405 19.07 27.31 -0.77
N ALA A 406 17.87 26.95 -0.32
CA ALA A 406 16.72 26.71 -1.20
C ALA A 406 16.19 27.99 -1.86
N VAL A 407 16.32 29.15 -1.22
CA VAL A 407 15.99 30.45 -1.83
C VAL A 407 17.03 30.83 -2.90
N LEU A 408 18.31 30.62 -2.59
CA LEU A 408 19.42 31.03 -3.46
C LEU A 408 19.67 30.08 -4.65
N LEU A 409 19.48 28.78 -4.45
CA LEU A 409 19.71 27.73 -5.44
C LEU A 409 18.42 27.40 -6.21
N GLY A 410 18.57 27.08 -7.49
CA GLY A 410 17.48 26.73 -8.40
C GLY A 410 17.94 26.76 -9.86
N ASP A 411 17.00 27.06 -10.75
CA ASP A 411 17.22 27.33 -12.17
C ASP A 411 18.15 28.53 -12.40
N THR A 412 18.07 29.55 -11.54
CA THR A 412 18.97 30.70 -11.49
C THR A 412 19.64 30.80 -10.11
N ARG A 413 20.95 31.04 -10.07
CA ARG A 413 21.67 31.23 -8.80
C ARG A 413 21.55 32.69 -8.36
N LEU A 414 21.10 32.91 -7.13
CA LEU A 414 21.02 34.25 -6.52
C LEU A 414 22.07 34.41 -5.43
N LEU A 415 22.42 35.65 -5.13
CA LEU A 415 23.28 36.03 -4.03
C LEU A 415 22.44 36.53 -2.83
N LEU A 416 23.03 36.54 -1.63
CA LEU A 416 22.33 37.06 -0.45
C LEU A 416 21.96 38.55 -0.61
N GLY A 417 22.78 39.32 -1.34
CA GLY A 417 22.49 40.72 -1.67
C GLY A 417 21.19 40.89 -2.46
N ASP A 418 20.90 39.97 -3.39
CA ASP A 418 19.70 40.00 -4.22
C ASP A 418 18.43 39.84 -3.37
N VAL A 419 18.49 38.96 -2.36
CA VAL A 419 17.40 38.78 -1.39
C VAL A 419 17.20 40.05 -0.55
N GLY A 420 18.29 40.71 -0.15
CA GLY A 420 18.23 41.99 0.56
C GLY A 420 17.60 43.11 -0.29
N TYR A 421 17.94 43.18 -1.57
CA TYR A 421 17.33 44.13 -2.51
C TYR A 421 15.85 43.83 -2.74
N TRP A 422 15.46 42.56 -2.82
CA TRP A 422 14.05 42.17 -2.95
C TRP A 422 13.22 42.53 -1.73
N ILE A 423 13.71 42.24 -0.53
CA ILE A 423 13.01 42.62 0.73
C ILE A 423 12.81 44.15 0.81
N THR A 424 13.76 44.93 0.30
CA THR A 424 13.69 46.40 0.30
C THR A 424 12.96 47.00 -0.90
N GLY A 425 12.44 46.17 -1.82
CA GLY A 425 11.74 46.61 -3.04
C GLY A 425 12.65 47.28 -4.08
N ARG A 426 13.95 47.00 -4.05
CA ARG A 426 15.00 47.60 -4.90
C ARG A 426 15.60 46.61 -5.91
N SER A 427 15.15 45.36 -5.93
CA SER A 427 15.62 44.36 -6.88
C SER A 427 15.11 44.64 -8.29
N GLY A 428 15.90 44.29 -9.31
CA GLY A 428 15.44 44.32 -10.70
C GLY A 428 14.38 43.24 -10.98
N ASP A 429 13.60 43.42 -12.05
CA ASP A 429 12.40 42.63 -12.37
C ASP A 429 12.64 41.11 -12.37
N LEU A 430 13.77 40.65 -12.91
CA LEU A 430 14.11 39.22 -12.96
C LEU A 430 14.32 38.64 -11.55
N VAL A 431 15.06 39.34 -10.70
CA VAL A 431 15.32 38.90 -9.31
C VAL A 431 14.01 38.90 -8.52
N SER A 432 13.19 39.94 -8.69
CA SER A 432 11.86 40.02 -8.07
C SER A 432 10.98 38.84 -8.48
N PHE A 433 10.85 38.57 -9.78
CA PHE A 433 10.06 37.45 -10.30
C PHE A 433 10.54 36.09 -9.76
N VAL A 434 11.85 35.86 -9.73
CA VAL A 434 12.42 34.61 -9.21
C VAL A 434 12.12 34.46 -7.72
N LEU A 435 12.26 35.52 -6.91
CA LEU A 435 12.01 35.45 -5.47
C LEU A 435 10.52 35.39 -5.14
N ASP A 436 9.67 36.08 -5.89
CA ASP A 436 8.21 36.03 -5.74
C ASP A 436 7.63 34.63 -6.00
N THR A 437 8.30 33.84 -6.83
CA THR A 437 7.93 32.43 -7.08
C THR A 437 8.63 31.44 -6.14
N ARG A 438 9.87 31.72 -5.72
CA ARG A 438 10.65 30.82 -4.86
C ARG A 438 10.29 30.90 -3.39
N VAL A 439 10.10 32.09 -2.84
CA VAL A 439 9.85 32.27 -1.41
C VAL A 439 8.56 31.55 -0.97
N PRO A 440 7.40 31.68 -1.67
CA PRO A 440 6.20 30.95 -1.28
C PRO A 440 6.37 29.44 -1.42
N ARG A 441 7.12 29.00 -2.45
CA ARG A 441 7.45 27.59 -2.67
C ARG A 441 8.26 26.99 -1.53
N VAL A 442 9.31 27.69 -1.08
CA VAL A 442 10.13 27.26 0.07
C VAL A 442 9.30 27.27 1.36
N ALA A 443 8.43 28.28 1.54
CA ALA A 443 7.52 28.34 2.68
C ALA A 443 6.53 27.16 2.69
N ALA A 444 5.99 26.77 1.53
CA ALA A 444 5.11 25.62 1.39
C ALA A 444 5.83 24.31 1.77
N ALA A 445 7.06 24.11 1.28
CA ALA A 445 7.91 22.96 1.64
C ALA A 445 8.19 22.90 3.15
N LEU A 446 8.56 24.03 3.74
CA LEU A 446 8.85 24.17 5.18
C LEU A 446 7.64 23.77 6.03
N LEU A 447 6.48 24.37 5.75
CA LEU A 447 5.28 24.21 6.57
C LEU A 447 4.63 22.84 6.36
N ALA A 448 4.54 22.34 5.13
CA ALA A 448 4.04 21.00 4.87
C ALA A 448 4.96 19.93 5.48
N GLY A 449 6.28 20.09 5.39
CA GLY A 449 7.25 19.18 6.01
C GLY A 449 7.10 19.11 7.52
N ALA A 450 6.96 20.26 8.20
CA ALA A 450 6.71 20.31 9.64
C ALA A 450 5.38 19.67 10.01
N ALA A 451 4.30 20.02 9.31
CA ALA A 451 2.95 19.52 9.59
C ALA A 451 2.83 18.00 9.39
N LEU A 452 3.36 17.45 8.30
CA LEU A 452 3.37 16.01 8.03
C LEU A 452 4.20 15.24 9.07
N ALA A 453 5.34 15.79 9.51
CA ALA A 453 6.17 15.16 10.52
C ALA A 453 5.55 15.18 11.93
N VAL A 454 4.83 16.26 12.27
CA VAL A 454 4.06 16.33 13.52
C VAL A 454 2.86 15.39 13.48
N ALA A 455 2.10 15.38 12.40
CA ALA A 455 1.01 14.43 12.19
C ALA A 455 1.50 12.98 12.30
N GLY A 456 2.64 12.68 11.67
CA GLY A 456 3.30 11.39 11.76
C GLY A 456 3.70 10.99 13.19
N ALA A 457 4.27 11.93 13.96
CA ALA A 457 4.60 11.69 15.36
C ALA A 457 3.37 11.28 16.19
N VAL A 458 2.26 12.00 15.99
CA VAL A 458 0.99 11.75 16.68
C VAL A 458 0.37 10.42 16.26
N VAL A 459 0.32 10.15 14.95
CA VAL A 459 -0.22 8.89 14.41
C VAL A 459 0.56 7.71 14.97
N GLN A 460 1.89 7.74 14.93
CA GLN A 460 2.74 6.67 15.45
C GLN A 460 2.57 6.44 16.96
N ALA A 461 2.34 7.50 17.73
CA ALA A 461 2.12 7.43 19.16
C ALA A 461 0.76 6.77 19.47
N VAL A 462 -0.31 7.29 18.87
CA VAL A 462 -1.68 6.77 19.05
C VAL A 462 -1.79 5.34 18.54
N SER A 463 -1.19 5.06 17.39
CA SER A 463 -1.21 3.76 16.77
C SER A 463 -0.16 2.82 17.34
N ARG A 464 0.60 3.19 18.38
CA ARG A 464 1.75 2.46 18.97
C ARG A 464 2.53 1.66 17.94
N ASN A 465 2.82 2.31 16.83
CA ASN A 465 3.44 1.70 15.69
C ASN A 465 4.40 2.74 15.11
N PRO A 466 5.72 2.59 15.28
CA PRO A 466 6.72 3.56 14.83
C PRO A 466 6.78 3.73 13.31
N LEU A 467 5.91 3.03 12.59
CA LEU A 467 5.88 2.87 11.14
C LEU A 467 4.54 3.33 10.59
N ALA A 468 3.61 3.70 11.47
CA ALA A 468 2.42 4.34 11.00
C ALA A 468 2.79 5.70 10.41
N GLU A 469 2.20 6.01 9.28
CA GLU A 469 2.22 7.33 8.69
C GLU A 469 0.79 7.85 8.57
N PRO A 470 0.57 9.17 8.49
CA PRO A 470 -0.78 9.71 8.42
C PRO A 470 -1.59 9.21 7.21
N GLY A 471 -0.92 8.80 6.12
CA GLY A 471 -1.55 8.19 4.95
C GLY A 471 -2.33 6.91 5.24
N ILE A 472 -1.94 6.15 6.28
CA ILE A 472 -2.63 4.93 6.68
C ILE A 472 -4.08 5.20 7.13
N LEU A 473 -4.42 6.44 7.53
CA LEU A 473 -5.80 6.80 7.90
C LEU A 473 -6.73 6.99 6.69
N GLY A 474 -6.28 6.69 5.46
CA GLY A 474 -7.05 6.89 4.23
C GLY A 474 -7.21 8.37 3.81
N VAL A 475 -6.76 9.30 4.65
CA VAL A 475 -6.87 10.77 4.46
C VAL A 475 -6.21 11.22 3.16
N VAL A 476 -5.01 10.71 2.90
CA VAL A 476 -4.22 11.06 1.71
C VAL A 476 -4.93 10.59 0.44
N GLY A 477 -5.44 9.36 0.43
CA GLY A 477 -6.20 8.84 -0.70
C GLY A 477 -7.53 9.56 -0.91
N GLY A 478 -8.25 9.90 0.17
CA GLY A 478 -9.47 10.71 0.12
C GLY A 478 -9.21 12.11 -0.46
N ALA A 479 -8.12 12.76 -0.06
CA ALA A 479 -7.69 14.02 -0.65
C ALA A 479 -7.39 13.89 -2.15
N GLY A 480 -6.73 12.79 -2.54
CA GLY A 480 -6.51 12.44 -3.94
C GLY A 480 -7.81 12.33 -4.72
N VAL A 481 -8.82 11.61 -4.21
CA VAL A 481 -10.14 11.50 -4.87
C VAL A 481 -10.77 12.88 -5.08
N GLY A 482 -10.80 13.72 -4.04
CA GLY A 482 -11.38 15.06 -4.13
C GLY A 482 -10.64 15.96 -5.13
N ALA A 483 -9.32 16.04 -5.04
CA ALA A 483 -8.50 16.87 -5.91
C ALA A 483 -8.57 16.42 -7.38
N VAL A 484 -8.41 15.11 -7.62
CA VAL A 484 -8.43 14.55 -8.97
C VAL A 484 -9.82 14.71 -9.59
N THR A 485 -10.90 14.52 -8.85
CA THR A 485 -12.26 14.76 -9.36
C THR A 485 -12.42 16.19 -9.88
N VAL A 486 -11.99 17.20 -9.12
CA VAL A 486 -12.07 18.60 -9.58
C VAL A 486 -11.16 18.83 -10.78
N LEU A 487 -9.94 18.32 -10.74
CA LEU A 487 -8.95 18.50 -11.80
C LEU A 487 -9.38 17.87 -13.13
N THR A 488 -10.14 16.77 -13.08
CA THR A 488 -10.60 16.05 -14.27
C THR A 488 -11.94 16.56 -14.78
N VAL A 489 -12.86 16.97 -13.89
CA VAL A 489 -14.23 17.36 -14.26
C VAL A 489 -14.37 18.86 -14.53
N ILE A 490 -13.61 19.70 -13.84
CA ILE A 490 -13.75 21.16 -13.91
C ILE A 490 -12.50 21.77 -14.59
N PRO A 491 -12.60 22.15 -15.88
CA PRO A 491 -11.52 22.85 -16.56
C PRO A 491 -11.16 24.15 -15.85
N LEU A 492 -9.87 24.48 -15.78
CA LEU A 492 -9.35 25.70 -15.16
C LEU A 492 -9.71 25.88 -13.67
N ALA A 493 -10.00 24.81 -12.93
CA ALA A 493 -10.21 24.90 -11.49
C ALA A 493 -9.01 25.56 -10.78
N GLY A 494 -9.28 26.63 -10.02
CA GLY A 494 -8.27 27.33 -9.24
C GLY A 494 -7.82 26.53 -8.01
N PHE A 495 -6.69 26.94 -7.43
CA PHE A 495 -6.07 26.30 -6.27
C PHE A 495 -7.06 26.05 -5.11
N TRP A 496 -7.84 27.06 -4.74
CA TRP A 496 -8.74 26.98 -3.58
C TRP A 496 -9.84 25.92 -3.77
N LEU A 497 -10.34 25.73 -5.00
CA LEU A 497 -11.35 24.72 -5.28
C LEU A 497 -10.76 23.32 -5.21
N ILE A 498 -9.57 23.11 -5.80
CA ILE A 498 -8.86 21.82 -5.74
C ILE A 498 -8.49 21.50 -4.29
N GLY A 499 -7.93 22.45 -3.56
CA GLY A 499 -7.55 22.30 -2.15
C GLY A 499 -8.76 22.08 -1.24
N GLY A 500 -9.88 22.77 -1.48
CA GLY A 500 -11.14 22.58 -0.78
C GLY A 500 -11.73 21.19 -1.00
N ALA A 501 -11.73 20.71 -2.25
CA ALA A 501 -12.16 19.35 -2.57
C ALA A 501 -11.23 18.28 -1.97
N ALA A 502 -9.92 18.53 -1.97
CA ALA A 502 -8.95 17.67 -1.30
C ALA A 502 -9.22 17.59 0.21
N LEU A 503 -9.49 18.71 0.88
CA LEU A 503 -9.86 18.76 2.29
C LEU A 503 -11.17 18.00 2.57
N ALA A 504 -12.18 18.21 1.73
CA ALA A 504 -13.48 17.52 1.86
C ALA A 504 -13.32 15.99 1.68
N GLY A 505 -12.57 15.56 0.67
CA GLY A 505 -12.28 14.15 0.42
C GLY A 505 -11.48 13.50 1.54
N ALA A 506 -10.46 14.20 2.07
CA ALA A 506 -9.72 13.80 3.26
C ALA A 506 -10.62 13.61 4.49
N GLY A 507 -11.50 14.59 4.75
CA GLY A 507 -12.46 14.55 5.85
C GLY A 507 -13.46 13.40 5.71
N ALA A 508 -13.97 13.17 4.51
CA ALA A 508 -14.89 12.05 4.22
C ALA A 508 -14.20 10.69 4.44
N ALA A 509 -12.95 10.52 3.98
CA ALA A 509 -12.19 9.30 4.21
C ALA A 509 -11.89 9.08 5.70
N ALA A 510 -11.50 10.13 6.44
CA ALA A 510 -11.29 10.06 7.88
C ALA A 510 -12.58 9.67 8.63
N ALA A 511 -13.71 10.29 8.27
CA ALA A 511 -15.01 9.97 8.84
C ALA A 511 -15.42 8.51 8.57
N LEU A 512 -15.16 8.00 7.36
CA LEU A 512 -15.39 6.61 7.01
C LEU A 512 -14.53 5.66 7.86
N VAL A 513 -13.23 5.92 7.98
CA VAL A 513 -12.32 5.09 8.78
C VAL A 513 -12.72 5.09 10.26
N PHE A 514 -12.95 6.27 10.83
CA PHE A 514 -13.35 6.39 12.24
C PHE A 514 -14.73 5.81 12.50
N GLY A 515 -15.70 6.00 11.60
CA GLY A 515 -17.04 5.44 11.71
C GLY A 515 -17.06 3.90 11.63
N LEU A 516 -16.28 3.31 10.73
CA LEU A 516 -16.12 1.86 10.64
C LEU A 516 -15.38 1.28 11.85
N ALA A 517 -14.36 1.98 12.36
CA ALA A 517 -13.62 1.56 13.54
C ALA A 517 -14.44 1.69 14.84
N ALA A 518 -15.30 2.71 14.96
CA ALA A 518 -16.02 3.01 16.19
C ALA A 518 -17.03 1.92 16.61
N ARG A 519 -17.55 1.12 15.67
CA ARG A 519 -18.60 0.10 15.92
C ARG A 519 -18.23 -0.98 16.95
N ARG A 520 -16.94 -1.22 17.20
CA ARG A 520 -16.45 -2.22 18.17
C ARG A 520 -15.32 -1.67 19.06
N GLY A 521 -15.22 -0.35 19.16
CA GLY A 521 -14.12 0.34 19.85
C GLY A 521 -12.93 0.68 18.94
N LEU A 522 -12.25 1.78 19.24
CA LEU A 522 -11.07 2.27 18.49
C LEU A 522 -9.80 1.47 18.82
N GLU A 523 -9.85 0.17 18.54
CA GLU A 523 -8.72 -0.75 18.61
C GLU A 523 -7.70 -0.43 17.51
N GLN A 524 -6.42 -0.48 17.87
CA GLN A 524 -5.31 0.00 17.05
C GLN A 524 -5.12 -0.80 15.76
N ASN A 525 -5.08 -2.14 15.85
CA ASN A 525 -4.88 -3.01 14.70
C ASN A 525 -6.02 -2.89 13.70
N ARG A 526 -7.25 -2.79 14.22
CA ARG A 526 -8.47 -2.59 13.44
C ARG A 526 -8.44 -1.27 12.68
N LEU A 527 -8.09 -0.17 13.35
CA LEU A 527 -8.02 1.16 12.75
C LEU A 527 -6.99 1.22 11.63
N VAL A 528 -5.80 0.61 11.82
CA VAL A 528 -4.76 0.51 10.79
C VAL A 528 -5.25 -0.31 9.59
N LEU A 529 -5.85 -1.49 9.82
CA LEU A 529 -6.29 -2.37 8.74
C LEU A 529 -7.47 -1.80 7.94
N ILE A 530 -8.44 -1.16 8.61
CA ILE A 530 -9.52 -0.40 7.96
C ILE A 530 -8.92 0.75 7.14
N GLY A 531 -7.98 1.48 7.72
CA GLY A 531 -7.30 2.60 7.05
C GLY A 531 -6.55 2.17 5.78
N ILE A 532 -5.81 1.07 5.82
CA ILE A 532 -5.16 0.47 4.63
C ILE A 532 -6.21 0.08 3.58
N GLY A 533 -7.32 -0.53 4.00
CA GLY A 533 -8.44 -0.87 3.10
C GLY A 533 -9.05 0.37 2.44
N VAL A 534 -9.37 1.41 3.21
CA VAL A 534 -9.89 2.68 2.67
C VAL A 534 -8.89 3.33 1.73
N SER A 535 -7.60 3.38 2.10
CA SER A 535 -6.53 3.92 1.24
C SER A 535 -6.47 3.20 -0.11
N ALA A 536 -6.53 1.86 -0.11
CA ALA A 536 -6.54 1.06 -1.32
C ALA A 536 -7.79 1.33 -2.17
N GLY A 537 -8.96 1.46 -1.54
CA GLY A 537 -10.21 1.79 -2.22
C GLY A 537 -10.17 3.19 -2.86
N THR A 538 -9.70 4.19 -2.13
CA THR A 538 -9.53 5.55 -2.67
C THR A 538 -8.47 5.61 -3.76
N GLY A 539 -7.40 4.82 -3.66
CA GLY A 539 -6.39 4.71 -4.72
C GLY A 539 -6.98 4.14 -6.01
N ALA A 540 -7.81 3.09 -5.90
CA ALA A 540 -8.52 2.53 -7.06
C ALA A 540 -9.50 3.55 -7.68
N LEU A 541 -10.20 4.34 -6.86
CA LEU A 541 -11.06 5.42 -7.36
C LEU A 541 -10.27 6.51 -8.07
N VAL A 542 -9.12 6.93 -7.53
CA VAL A 542 -8.22 7.88 -8.19
C VAL A 542 -7.74 7.35 -9.54
N SER A 543 -7.29 6.10 -9.60
CA SER A 543 -6.88 5.46 -10.86
C SER A 543 -8.02 5.41 -11.87
N LEU A 544 -9.24 5.09 -11.42
CA LEU A 544 -10.43 5.09 -12.28
C LEU A 544 -10.71 6.47 -12.86
N LEU A 545 -10.67 7.52 -12.04
CA LEU A 545 -10.88 8.90 -12.49
C LEU A 545 -9.84 9.30 -13.53
N ILE A 546 -8.55 8.99 -13.31
CA ILE A 546 -7.48 9.31 -14.24
C ILE A 546 -7.67 8.59 -15.58
N VAL A 547 -8.01 7.30 -15.55
CA VAL A 547 -8.19 6.49 -16.77
C VAL A 547 -9.41 6.92 -17.57
N LEU A 548 -10.49 7.33 -16.91
CA LEU A 548 -11.72 7.78 -17.58
C LEU A 548 -11.63 9.21 -18.12
N THR A 549 -10.54 9.94 -17.86
CA THR A 549 -10.35 11.33 -18.30
C THR A 549 -9.36 11.42 -19.45
N ASP A 550 -9.38 12.53 -20.20
CA ASP A 550 -8.37 12.88 -21.19
C ASP A 550 -6.92 12.73 -20.65
N PRO A 551 -6.00 12.15 -21.45
CA PRO A 551 -4.61 11.90 -21.04
C PRO A 551 -3.88 13.14 -20.48
N HIS A 552 -4.16 14.33 -21.04
CA HIS A 552 -3.53 15.58 -20.59
C HIS A 552 -3.92 15.96 -19.15
N ASN A 553 -5.17 15.72 -18.75
CA ASN A 553 -5.59 15.92 -17.37
C ASN A 553 -5.01 14.83 -16.45
N GLY A 554 -4.74 13.64 -17.00
CA GLY A 554 -4.00 12.57 -16.33
C GLY A 554 -2.61 13.02 -15.87
N THR A 555 -1.82 13.66 -16.72
CA THR A 555 -0.47 14.15 -16.34
C THR A 555 -0.52 15.23 -15.25
N LYS A 556 -1.53 16.11 -15.28
CA LYS A 556 -1.78 17.07 -14.19
C LYS A 556 -2.12 16.34 -12.88
N ALA A 557 -2.97 15.32 -12.94
CA ALA A 557 -3.37 14.52 -11.78
C ALA A 557 -2.17 13.78 -11.19
N LEU A 558 -1.34 13.16 -12.02
CA LEU A 558 -0.11 12.49 -11.61
C LEU A 558 0.86 13.47 -10.94
N THR A 559 1.06 14.66 -11.53
CA THR A 559 1.92 15.70 -10.94
C THR A 559 1.42 16.17 -9.57
N TRP A 560 0.10 16.26 -9.37
CA TRP A 560 -0.50 16.60 -8.07
C TRP A 560 -0.34 15.46 -7.05
N LEU A 561 -0.60 14.22 -7.48
CA LEU A 561 -0.48 13.01 -6.65
C LEU A 561 0.96 12.64 -6.31
N SER A 562 1.94 13.09 -7.08
CA SER A 562 3.36 12.94 -6.76
C SER A 562 3.87 13.96 -5.73
N GLY A 563 3.02 14.91 -5.31
CA GLY A 563 3.37 15.97 -4.36
C GLY A 563 4.31 17.00 -4.97
N SER A 564 3.80 18.21 -5.21
CA SER A 564 4.56 19.30 -5.80
C SER A 564 4.33 20.64 -5.10
N THR A 565 5.42 21.37 -4.93
CA THR A 565 5.47 22.76 -4.41
C THR A 565 5.37 23.78 -5.56
N TYR A 566 4.90 23.34 -6.73
CA TYR A 566 4.91 24.13 -7.96
C TYR A 566 3.87 25.24 -7.89
N GLY A 567 4.25 26.42 -8.39
CA GLY A 567 3.35 27.56 -8.58
C GLY A 567 2.65 28.07 -7.33
N ARG A 568 3.21 27.83 -6.13
CA ARG A 568 2.58 28.25 -4.88
C ARG A 568 2.68 29.76 -4.69
N THR A 569 1.65 30.34 -4.08
CA THR A 569 1.64 31.73 -3.59
C THR A 569 1.54 31.77 -2.06
N LEU A 570 1.92 32.90 -1.44
CA LEU A 570 1.91 32.99 0.04
C LEU A 570 0.53 32.75 0.67
N PRO A 571 -0.59 33.29 0.12
CA PRO A 571 -1.92 33.04 0.67
C PRO A 571 -2.30 31.54 0.71
N GLU A 572 -1.82 30.76 -0.26
CA GLU A 572 -2.11 29.33 -0.37
C GLU A 572 -1.43 28.49 0.71
N VAL A 573 -0.39 29.03 1.35
CA VAL A 573 0.37 28.36 2.42
C VAL A 573 -0.23 28.65 3.81
N VAL A 574 -1.02 29.72 3.95
CA VAL A 574 -1.63 30.16 5.21
C VAL A 574 -2.46 29.07 5.91
N PRO A 575 -3.28 28.25 5.23
CA PRO A 575 -4.05 27.20 5.91
C PRO A 575 -3.17 26.19 6.67
N VAL A 576 -2.01 25.82 6.13
CA VAL A 576 -1.06 24.91 6.80
C VAL A 576 -0.42 25.60 8.00
N LEU A 577 -0.06 26.88 7.86
CA LEU A 577 0.48 27.68 8.95
C LEU A 577 -0.52 27.76 10.11
N VAL A 578 -1.79 28.10 9.83
CA VAL A 578 -2.85 28.17 10.85
C VAL A 578 -3.03 26.82 11.54
N ALA A 579 -3.07 25.73 10.77
CA ALA A 579 -3.17 24.38 11.34
C ALA A 579 -2.00 24.05 12.28
N LEU A 580 -0.76 24.41 11.92
CA LEU A 580 0.42 24.24 12.78
C LEU A 580 0.38 25.09 14.04
N VAL A 581 0.02 26.36 13.91
CA VAL A 581 -0.09 27.33 15.02
C VAL A 581 -1.13 26.88 16.04
N VAL A 582 -2.21 26.22 15.60
CA VAL A 582 -3.23 25.66 16.50
C VAL A 582 -2.80 24.30 17.06
N ALA A 583 -2.27 23.42 16.21
CA ALA A 583 -1.95 22.04 16.61
C ALA A 583 -0.76 21.95 17.56
N LEU A 584 0.31 22.72 17.36
CA LEU A 584 1.51 22.62 18.19
C LEU A 584 1.25 22.96 19.67
N PRO A 585 0.57 24.09 20.03
CA PRO A 585 0.17 24.35 21.41
C PRO A 585 -0.77 23.27 21.97
N LEU A 586 -1.74 22.82 21.16
CA LEU A 586 -2.69 21.79 21.58
C LEU A 586 -1.98 20.47 21.93
N LEU A 587 -1.07 20.01 21.07
CA LEU A 587 -0.27 18.81 21.32
C LEU A 587 0.75 19.01 22.45
N ALA A 588 1.22 20.24 22.66
CA ALA A 588 2.05 20.57 23.82
C ALA A 588 1.26 20.46 25.12
N VAL A 589 -0.02 20.86 25.16
CA VAL A 589 -0.91 20.66 26.31
C VAL A 589 -1.11 19.16 26.57
N PHE A 590 -1.44 18.39 25.53
CA PHE A 590 -1.72 16.94 25.64
C PHE A 590 -0.48 16.03 25.57
N ARG A 591 0.72 16.58 25.82
CA ARG A 591 1.99 15.85 25.69
C ARG A 591 2.10 14.66 26.64
N ARG A 592 1.49 14.75 27.83
CA ARG A 592 1.54 13.67 28.84
C ARG A 592 0.64 12.52 28.43
N GLU A 593 -0.53 12.83 27.91
CA GLU A 593 -1.52 11.88 27.42
C GLU A 593 -1.00 11.15 26.19
N LEU A 594 -0.27 11.85 25.30
CA LEU A 594 0.49 11.25 24.20
C LEU A 594 1.56 10.27 24.69
N ASP A 595 2.36 10.67 25.70
CA ASP A 595 3.37 9.79 26.31
C ASP A 595 2.72 8.53 26.91
N LEU A 596 1.58 8.68 27.61
CA LEU A 596 0.87 7.57 28.26
C LEU A 596 0.22 6.61 27.25
N ILE A 597 -0.45 7.14 26.22
CA ILE A 597 -1.07 6.31 25.17
C ILE A 597 -0.03 5.54 24.37
N GLY A 598 1.18 6.09 24.25
CA GLY A 598 2.31 5.42 23.59
C GLY A 598 2.88 4.22 24.35
N LEU A 599 2.59 4.06 25.65
CA LEU A 599 3.15 2.98 26.48
C LEU A 599 2.42 1.65 26.27
N ASP A 600 1.15 1.58 26.68
CA ASP A 600 0.36 0.36 26.65
C ASP A 600 -1.15 0.67 26.60
N ALA A 601 -2.00 -0.36 26.73
CA ALA A 601 -3.46 -0.20 26.59
C ALA A 601 -4.16 0.15 27.92
N ASP A 602 -3.53 -0.15 29.05
CA ASP A 602 -4.16 -0.23 30.37
C ASP A 602 -3.71 0.93 31.28
N THR A 603 -2.44 1.34 31.22
CA THR A 603 -1.87 2.47 31.96
C THR A 603 -2.66 3.77 31.78
N PRO A 604 -3.07 4.19 30.57
CA PRO A 604 -3.92 5.37 30.42
C PRO A 604 -5.27 5.22 31.15
N ARG A 605 -5.87 4.03 31.15
CA ARG A 605 -7.16 3.76 31.81
C ARG A 605 -7.03 3.84 33.33
N LEU A 606 -5.95 3.29 33.88
CA LEU A 606 -5.64 3.35 35.32
C LEU A 606 -5.47 4.79 35.82
N LEU A 607 -4.97 5.68 34.96
CA LEU A 607 -4.78 7.10 35.24
C LEU A 607 -6.01 7.97 34.92
N GLY A 608 -7.17 7.36 34.65
CA GLY A 608 -8.44 8.07 34.42
C GLY A 608 -8.61 8.64 33.01
N ILE A 609 -7.70 8.36 32.07
CA ILE A 609 -7.82 8.80 30.68
C ILE A 609 -8.80 7.88 29.95
N ARG A 610 -9.76 8.45 29.23
CA ARG A 610 -10.64 7.72 28.30
C ARG A 610 -9.92 7.52 26.97
N PRO A 611 -9.31 6.35 26.68
CA PRO A 611 -8.37 6.24 25.56
C PRO A 611 -9.06 6.41 24.20
N GLY A 612 -10.31 5.96 24.06
CA GLY A 612 -11.07 6.12 22.81
C GLY A 612 -11.22 7.59 22.41
N THR A 613 -11.73 8.43 23.31
CA THR A 613 -11.92 9.87 23.05
C THR A 613 -10.60 10.59 22.83
N MET A 614 -9.58 10.29 23.63
CA MET A 614 -8.26 10.90 23.49
C MET A 614 -7.60 10.52 22.15
N ARG A 615 -7.68 9.25 21.75
CA ARG A 615 -7.19 8.79 20.44
C ARG A 615 -7.93 9.51 19.30
N LEU A 616 -9.26 9.61 19.37
CA LEU A 616 -10.02 10.30 18.34
C LEU A 616 -9.61 11.78 18.23
N GLY A 617 -9.46 12.48 19.35
CA GLY A 617 -9.02 13.88 19.37
C GLY A 617 -7.63 14.05 18.76
N LEU A 618 -6.65 13.25 19.21
CA LEU A 618 -5.28 13.31 18.70
C LEU A 618 -5.19 12.93 17.21
N LEU A 619 -5.91 11.89 16.78
CA LEU A 619 -5.97 11.52 15.36
C LEU A 619 -6.67 12.60 14.53
N THR A 620 -7.67 13.29 15.06
CA THR A 620 -8.30 14.43 14.37
C THR A 620 -7.29 15.55 14.13
N VAL A 621 -6.45 15.87 15.11
CA VAL A 621 -5.35 16.86 14.93
C VAL A 621 -4.39 16.41 13.83
N ALA A 622 -4.00 15.14 13.82
CA ALA A 622 -3.13 14.60 12.78
C ALA A 622 -3.79 14.62 11.39
N VAL A 623 -5.09 14.32 11.31
CA VAL A 623 -5.88 14.39 10.08
C VAL A 623 -5.90 15.83 9.55
N VAL A 624 -6.18 16.82 10.40
CA VAL A 624 -6.19 18.24 10.00
C VAL A 624 -4.84 18.67 9.46
N LEU A 625 -3.74 18.42 10.19
CA LEU A 625 -2.39 18.75 9.74
C LEU A 625 -2.05 18.09 8.39
N THR A 626 -2.45 16.83 8.22
CA THR A 626 -2.19 16.08 6.98
C THR A 626 -3.03 16.63 5.84
N ALA A 627 -4.33 16.83 6.05
CA ALA A 627 -5.27 17.29 5.04
C ALA A 627 -4.92 18.70 4.55
N THR A 628 -4.56 19.63 5.43
CA THR A 628 -4.11 20.98 5.03
C THR A 628 -2.79 20.92 4.26
N SER A 629 -1.85 20.06 4.68
CA SER A 629 -0.57 19.91 3.97
C SER A 629 -0.76 19.32 2.58
N VAL A 630 -1.61 18.29 2.45
CA VAL A 630 -1.89 17.62 1.19
C VAL A 630 -2.69 18.53 0.24
N ALA A 631 -3.63 19.31 0.75
CA ALA A 631 -4.29 20.34 -0.05
C ALA A 631 -3.29 21.39 -0.57
N ALA A 632 -2.30 21.74 0.26
CA ALA A 632 -1.34 22.80 -0.05
C ALA A 632 -0.13 22.37 -0.87
N VAL A 633 0.28 21.09 -0.91
CA VAL A 633 1.48 20.63 -1.65
C VAL A 633 1.25 19.28 -2.36
N GLY A 634 0.04 18.73 -2.34
CA GLY A 634 -0.23 17.39 -2.83
C GLY A 634 0.31 16.29 -1.91
N VAL A 635 0.36 15.06 -2.42
CA VAL A 635 0.71 13.89 -1.59
C VAL A 635 2.23 13.74 -1.45
N ILE A 636 2.73 13.89 -0.22
CA ILE A 636 4.14 13.67 0.12
C ILE A 636 4.25 12.49 1.11
N GLY A 637 4.87 11.40 0.65
CA GLY A 637 5.13 10.20 1.46
C GLY A 637 6.40 10.31 2.32
N PHE A 638 6.62 9.34 3.21
CA PHE A 638 7.82 9.18 4.06
C PHE A 638 8.11 10.26 5.09
N VAL A 639 7.69 11.51 4.92
CA VAL A 639 8.00 12.60 5.87
C VAL A 639 7.46 12.28 7.26
N GLY A 640 6.18 11.88 7.33
CA GLY A 640 5.51 11.46 8.57
C GLY A 640 6.02 10.15 9.15
N LEU A 641 6.87 9.42 8.43
CA LEU A 641 7.48 8.17 8.89
C LEU A 641 8.92 8.40 9.38
N VAL A 642 9.75 9.01 8.54
CA VAL A 642 11.20 9.19 8.73
C VAL A 642 11.52 10.22 9.80
N ALA A 643 10.91 11.41 9.74
CA ALA A 643 11.22 12.52 10.64
C ALA A 643 10.93 12.21 12.12
N PRO A 644 9.73 11.73 12.52
CA PRO A 644 9.46 11.40 13.92
C PRO A 644 10.29 10.22 14.42
N HIS A 645 10.61 9.27 13.55
CA HIS A 645 11.49 8.16 13.89
C HIS A 645 12.92 8.64 14.18
N ALA A 646 13.49 9.46 13.29
CA ALA A 646 14.78 10.09 13.48
C ALA A 646 14.81 10.96 14.75
N ALA A 647 13.76 11.74 15.00
CA ALA A 647 13.62 12.53 16.21
C ALA A 647 13.73 11.67 17.48
N ARG A 648 13.00 10.54 17.55
CA ARG A 648 13.08 9.63 18.71
C ARG A 648 14.48 9.05 18.92
N ALA A 649 15.17 8.69 17.84
CA ALA A 649 16.53 8.17 17.91
C ALA A 649 17.53 9.22 18.48
N LEU A 650 17.31 10.50 18.16
CA LEU A 650 18.17 11.61 18.59
C LEU A 650 17.86 12.11 20.00
N VAL A 651 16.57 12.28 20.36
CA VAL A 651 16.17 12.97 21.60
C VAL A 651 15.39 12.11 22.62
N GLY A 652 15.17 10.84 22.31
CA GLY A 652 14.44 9.88 23.15
C GLY A 652 12.93 9.90 22.87
N GLN A 653 12.14 9.26 23.73
CA GLN A 653 10.72 8.97 23.47
C GLN A 653 9.72 10.03 23.96
N ARG A 654 10.15 11.01 24.77
CA ARG A 654 9.24 12.02 25.35
C ARG A 654 8.69 12.94 24.26
N HIS A 655 7.37 12.97 24.10
CA HIS A 655 6.71 13.77 23.05
C HIS A 655 6.98 15.27 23.16
N ALA A 656 7.21 15.77 24.38
CA ALA A 656 7.68 17.14 24.61
C ALA A 656 8.95 17.51 23.82
N ARG A 657 9.81 16.53 23.52
CA ARG A 657 11.04 16.70 22.75
C ARG A 657 10.91 16.20 21.31
N VAL A 658 10.17 15.11 21.11
CA VAL A 658 9.98 14.49 19.79
C VAL A 658 9.21 15.41 18.86
N LEU A 659 8.13 16.06 19.32
CA LEU A 659 7.30 16.92 18.48
C LEU A 659 8.08 18.08 17.82
N PRO A 660 8.83 18.93 18.56
CA PRO A 660 9.57 20.04 17.94
C PRO A 660 10.71 19.54 17.04
N VAL A 661 11.43 18.48 17.44
CA VAL A 661 12.52 17.94 16.62
C VAL A 661 11.99 17.27 15.36
N SER A 662 10.85 16.57 15.45
CA SER A 662 10.17 15.99 14.29
C SER A 662 9.75 17.08 13.30
N ALA A 663 9.17 18.17 13.78
CA ALA A 663 8.79 19.31 12.94
C ALA A 663 10.00 19.89 12.18
N LEU A 664 11.13 20.11 12.87
CA LEU A 664 12.36 20.62 12.25
C LEU A 664 12.95 19.65 11.22
N LEU A 665 13.03 18.37 11.55
CA LEU A 665 13.57 17.35 10.63
C LEU A 665 12.66 17.13 9.42
N GLY A 666 11.34 17.19 9.61
CA GLY A 666 10.36 17.12 8.52
C GLY A 666 10.46 18.30 7.58
N ALA A 667 10.51 19.52 8.13
CA ALA A 667 10.73 20.73 7.36
C ALA A 667 12.06 20.68 6.58
N LEU A 668 13.14 20.25 7.24
CA LEU A 668 14.46 20.10 6.63
C LEU A 668 14.41 19.11 5.45
N LEU A 669 13.81 17.94 5.66
CA LEU A 669 13.70 16.91 4.63
C LEU A 669 12.97 17.43 3.39
N VAL A 670 11.83 18.10 3.56
CA VAL A 670 11.02 18.58 2.41
C VAL A 670 11.67 19.79 1.73
N VAL A 671 12.29 20.72 2.47
CA VAL A 671 13.03 21.85 1.88
C VAL A 671 14.22 21.37 1.07
N VAL A 672 15.00 20.41 1.59
CA VAL A 672 16.12 19.82 0.85
C VAL A 672 15.63 19.05 -0.37
N ALA A 673 14.54 18.28 -0.24
CA ALA A 673 13.96 17.56 -1.36
C ALA A 673 13.43 18.50 -2.47
N ASP A 674 12.81 19.62 -2.09
CA ASP A 674 12.38 20.65 -3.05
C ASP A 674 13.57 21.29 -3.77
N ALA A 675 14.63 21.64 -3.03
CA ALA A 675 15.84 22.22 -3.61
C ALA A 675 16.48 21.25 -4.62
N ILE A 676 16.66 19.98 -4.24
CA ILE A 676 17.17 18.93 -5.14
C ILE A 676 16.27 18.80 -6.38
N GLY A 677 14.95 18.74 -6.19
CA GLY A 677 13.98 18.56 -7.27
C GLY A 677 13.99 19.72 -8.28
N ARG A 678 14.37 20.93 -7.85
CA ARG A 678 14.54 22.09 -8.74
C ARG A 678 15.89 22.16 -9.43
N THR A 679 16.96 21.61 -8.84
CA THR A 679 18.33 21.81 -9.34
C THR A 679 18.83 20.69 -10.23
N VAL A 680 18.45 19.43 -10.00
CA VAL A 680 19.12 18.27 -10.63
C VAL A 680 18.84 18.17 -12.13
N ILE A 681 17.65 18.56 -12.59
CA ILE A 681 17.23 18.46 -14.01
C ILE A 681 16.75 19.79 -14.59
N ALA A 682 17.25 20.92 -14.06
CA ALA A 682 16.88 22.25 -14.53
C ALA A 682 17.06 22.40 -16.06
N PRO A 683 16.14 23.06 -16.78
CA PRO A 683 14.96 23.79 -16.31
C PRO A 683 13.75 22.91 -15.95
N GLY A 684 13.81 21.59 -16.21
CA GLY A 684 12.83 20.63 -15.73
C GLY A 684 12.84 20.52 -14.21
N GLN A 685 11.78 19.94 -13.63
CA GLN A 685 11.64 19.82 -12.18
C GLN A 685 11.09 18.45 -11.79
N ILE A 686 11.57 17.94 -10.66
CA ILE A 686 11.09 16.69 -10.05
C ILE A 686 10.10 17.04 -8.94
N PRO A 687 8.92 16.41 -8.87
CA PRO A 687 8.00 16.58 -7.76
C PRO A 687 8.67 16.23 -6.41
N VAL A 688 8.42 17.03 -5.39
CA VAL A 688 9.09 16.88 -4.08
C VAL A 688 8.77 15.53 -3.43
N GLY A 689 7.55 15.00 -3.61
CA GLY A 689 7.16 13.71 -3.03
C GLY A 689 8.00 12.55 -3.57
N ILE A 690 8.34 12.57 -4.86
CA ILE A 690 9.23 11.57 -5.47
C ILE A 690 10.63 11.65 -4.86
N VAL A 691 11.19 12.85 -4.72
CA VAL A 691 12.52 13.05 -4.12
C VAL A 691 12.53 12.55 -2.67
N THR A 692 11.50 12.88 -1.88
CA THR A 692 11.39 12.39 -0.50
C THR A 692 11.28 10.86 -0.41
N ALA A 693 10.62 10.20 -1.37
CA ALA A 693 10.51 8.74 -1.40
C ALA A 693 11.85 8.08 -1.72
N VAL A 694 12.60 8.62 -2.69
CA VAL A 694 13.93 8.13 -3.09
C VAL A 694 14.95 8.30 -1.95
N ILE A 695 14.85 9.37 -1.15
CA ILE A 695 15.71 9.58 0.02
C ILE A 695 15.24 8.74 1.22
N GLY A 696 13.92 8.69 1.45
CA GLY A 696 13.32 8.09 2.63
C GLY A 696 13.43 6.56 2.68
N ALA A 697 13.26 5.87 1.55
CA ALA A 697 13.28 4.41 1.54
C ALA A 697 14.66 3.79 1.87
N PRO A 698 15.80 4.27 1.32
CA PRO A 698 17.12 3.78 1.72
C PRO A 698 17.42 4.05 3.19
N TYR A 699 17.07 5.24 3.71
CA TYR A 699 17.25 5.57 5.13
C TYR A 699 16.47 4.60 6.02
N PHE A 700 15.21 4.35 5.67
CA PHE A 700 14.36 3.43 6.40
C PHE A 700 14.89 1.98 6.34
N GLY A 701 15.35 1.52 5.17
CA GLY A 701 15.99 0.21 5.01
C GLY A 701 17.26 0.07 5.86
N TRP A 702 18.12 1.10 5.87
CA TRP A 702 19.31 1.16 6.72
C TRP A 702 18.95 1.10 8.21
N LEU A 703 17.90 1.79 8.63
CA LEU A 703 17.47 1.80 10.01
C LEU A 703 16.93 0.44 10.46
N LEU A 704 16.13 -0.23 9.62
CA LEU A 704 15.71 -1.61 9.86
C LEU A 704 16.92 -2.53 10.01
N TRP A 705 17.93 -2.36 9.16
CA TRP A 705 19.17 -3.13 9.22
C TRP A 705 19.97 -2.86 10.50
N ARG A 706 20.01 -1.63 11.02
CA ARG A 706 20.76 -1.29 12.25
C ARG A 706 20.08 -1.74 13.54
N SER A 707 18.75 -1.88 13.54
CA SER A 707 17.99 -2.42 14.69
C SER A 707 18.28 -3.89 15.04
N LYS A 708 19.25 -4.51 14.35
CA LYS A 708 19.79 -5.86 14.57
C LYS A 708 20.64 -6.02 15.85
N GLY A 709 21.09 -4.92 16.47
CA GLY A 709 22.11 -4.99 17.52
C GLY A 709 21.62 -5.09 18.97
N GLU A 710 20.31 -5.17 19.23
CA GLU A 710 19.75 -5.07 20.61
C GLU A 710 18.75 -6.17 20.99
N SER A 711 18.64 -7.25 20.20
CA SER A 711 17.80 -8.42 20.52
C SER A 711 18.62 -9.66 20.78
#